data_AF-A0AAW1ALQ4-F1
#
_entry.id   AF-A0AAW1ALQ4-F1
#
_cell.length_a   1.000
_cell.length_b   1.000
_cell.length_c   1.000
_cell.angle_alpha   90.00
_cell.angle_beta   90.00
_cell.angle_gamma   90.00
#
_symmetry.space_group_name_H-M   'P 1'
#
loop_
_entity.id
_entity.type
_entity.pdbx_description
1 polymer ?
#
loop_
_entity_poly.entity_id
_entity_poly.type
_entity_poly.pdbx_seq_one_letter_code
_entity_poly.pdbx_strand_id
1 'polypeptide(L)'
;MAMNNNIDAVLTELGWNDGFRIPVANEQNKRLEEEIERKMKLKENLTTKLESTEERIKMMKKHINNLTTEQDMNQKLLTTHSVQLKTEDHHYRLSCQTESSLYQEARNFQKEWQEVNETVANIERELQKITKKIEISKNTLKYDEKNLREMEEILNENENNNELIEQYMKEDLKEYKELELKRQKLSIELQTYRDSIIKTTNEAREMEIILSRTSALYNQSLIEYRQIFNQWKESVIMLQQKNDDIKKIIQETEVLHEISEDKKKVLQESEKFLMEQIENNKQVQNSIKQLEKELTTMKEEQGNLKEMINAYENQLVIQKNIVKELTQRVQQVRTDINHKQSQIQIKNAKIEKTDKQVADLTVKLQDITNQKVDIEEKAKELEEMIEEQEKKKSKMIKEINRLQIANLRVMNQMKNLENESKILKMQYEKESKKCEYLDKLYVKEEQISENKKEIWYQAEFEVRKYEMKLNRLRGLEYDKCELEKKQKKIEELQSALDEKMKVSKLLQKQITALEDNMRKISNSLAHDNDELVYLQNKKQDLVLLMNAGEKRLKAAQNRYEEKQVEESMLRLKVSQMEKIISNIGENVYDLERYRLELEAAMRERKAEIIVQKESLIVQKRIADSECSELRSAIAERNIRIKQLQARYGNCIALLGTNPDGTPVSTTHMKIQCAQERYLLQEQGDKLDETIRKTEDEIQAMENTLRVINVCNDKYKVTLTADDQNKLEIEEYRKLDEELQSAEQNLKQKKEELQCSTENMQTIQKDYAKILEDIEETQECKENKKQYLTDLKHQIHEQKEKITRADKNLQNAKKSVHRLYETTGDKTVLIQQKEIELRELQEQNSIALQDIAEFTVQHVEVESYIKKLLIAQNIELPSTTLLSQSPGSNRSYSNTNSSECLAKSTNRESYGSSKGSIGHVVNIEPEFEIFPIQNISRSNIKQKQLSTKASVQAQSMKKTL
;
A
#
# COMPACT_ATOMS: atom_id res chain seq x y z
N MET A 1 30.66 -43.55 123.85
CA MET A 1 31.60 -43.69 122.71
C MET A 1 33.01 -43.77 123.26
N ALA A 2 33.57 -44.99 123.43
CA ALA A 2 34.92 -45.17 124.00
C ALA A 2 35.67 -46.44 123.53
N MET A 3 35.02 -47.36 122.80
CA MET A 3 35.65 -48.60 122.31
C MET A 3 36.04 -48.59 120.83
N ASN A 4 35.41 -47.77 119.97
CA ASN A 4 35.64 -47.82 118.51
C ASN A 4 37.10 -47.55 118.14
N ASN A 5 37.72 -46.55 118.76
CA ASN A 5 39.11 -46.13 118.49
C ASN A 5 40.13 -47.27 118.67
N ASN A 6 39.81 -48.29 119.48
CA ASN A 6 40.71 -49.41 119.74
C ASN A 6 40.70 -50.47 118.61
N ILE A 7 39.64 -50.51 117.79
CA ILE A 7 39.57 -51.40 116.61
C ILE A 7 40.31 -50.76 115.42
N ASP A 8 40.16 -49.45 115.23
CA ASP A 8 40.84 -48.72 114.15
C ASP A 8 42.37 -48.77 114.24
N ALA A 9 42.93 -48.70 115.46
CA ALA A 9 44.37 -48.86 115.67
C ALA A 9 44.87 -50.23 115.19
N VAL A 10 44.19 -51.31 115.56
CA VAL A 10 44.57 -52.69 115.20
C VAL A 10 44.44 -52.93 113.68
N LEU A 11 43.40 -52.40 113.04
CA LEU A 11 43.28 -52.47 111.56
C LEU A 11 44.37 -51.68 110.83
N THR A 12 44.93 -50.64 111.48
CA THR A 12 46.04 -49.85 110.94
C THR A 12 47.36 -50.62 111.02
N GLU A 13 47.69 -51.24 112.15
CA GLU A 13 48.93 -52.03 112.32
C GLU A 13 48.98 -53.28 111.41
N LEU A 14 47.81 -53.86 111.08
CA LEU A 14 47.71 -55.03 110.20
C LEU A 14 47.82 -54.69 108.70
N GLY A 15 48.00 -53.42 108.34
CA GLY A 15 48.15 -52.99 106.94
C GLY A 15 46.85 -53.04 106.12
N TRP A 16 45.69 -53.00 106.78
CA TRP A 16 44.36 -53.08 106.15
C TRP A 16 43.64 -51.73 106.10
N ASN A 17 44.40 -50.63 106.07
CA ASN A 17 43.87 -49.27 106.05
C ASN A 17 43.80 -48.64 104.64
N ASP A 18 44.29 -49.33 103.60
CA ASP A 18 44.39 -48.77 102.25
C ASP A 18 44.00 -49.79 101.17
N GLY A 19 43.06 -49.40 100.30
CA GLY A 19 42.52 -50.22 99.22
C GLY A 19 41.58 -51.38 99.60
N PHE A 20 41.22 -52.18 98.59
CA PHE A 20 40.19 -53.24 98.62
C PHE A 20 40.57 -54.53 99.42
N ARG A 21 41.50 -54.45 100.39
CA ARG A 21 41.99 -55.65 101.12
C ARG A 21 41.10 -55.98 102.33
N ILE A 22 40.41 -57.13 102.30
CA ILE A 22 39.51 -57.56 103.38
C ILE A 22 40.21 -58.55 104.34
N PRO A 23 40.12 -58.36 105.68
CA PRO A 23 40.72 -59.23 106.71
C PRO A 23 40.46 -60.74 106.56
N VAL A 24 39.28 -61.12 106.06
CA VAL A 24 38.81 -62.51 105.92
C VAL A 24 38.36 -62.77 104.48
N ALA A 25 39.19 -62.38 103.50
CA ALA A 25 38.94 -62.64 102.09
C ALA A 25 39.04 -64.15 101.77
N ASN A 26 37.93 -64.74 101.29
CA ASN A 26 37.94 -66.05 100.63
C ASN A 26 38.89 -66.02 99.42
N GLU A 27 39.48 -67.16 99.04
CA GLU A 27 40.38 -67.27 97.89
C GLU A 27 39.72 -66.79 96.58
N GLN A 28 38.39 -66.96 96.47
CA GLN A 28 37.58 -66.41 95.38
C GLN A 28 37.61 -64.88 95.33
N ASN A 29 37.52 -64.20 96.49
CA ASN A 29 37.57 -62.73 96.57
C ASN A 29 38.96 -62.22 96.20
N LYS A 30 40.02 -62.92 96.63
CA LYS A 30 41.40 -62.56 96.28
C LYS A 30 41.67 -62.66 94.77
N ARG A 31 41.10 -63.65 94.10
CA ARG A 31 41.12 -63.77 92.62
C ARG A 31 40.29 -62.69 91.92
N LEU A 32 39.21 -62.21 92.55
CA LEU A 32 38.41 -61.08 92.07
C LEU A 32 39.16 -59.74 92.24
N GLU A 33 39.90 -59.52 93.33
CA GLU A 33 40.79 -58.35 93.49
C GLU A 33 41.82 -58.28 92.35
N GLU A 34 42.49 -59.40 92.05
CA GLU A 34 43.42 -59.50 90.91
C GLU A 34 42.73 -59.34 89.54
N GLU A 35 41.47 -59.76 89.40
CA GLU A 35 40.71 -59.52 88.16
C GLU A 35 40.31 -58.04 88.04
N ILE A 36 39.89 -57.38 89.12
CA ILE A 36 39.62 -55.94 89.13
C ILE A 36 40.88 -55.17 88.75
N GLU A 37 42.05 -55.51 89.28
CA GLU A 37 43.31 -54.85 88.88
C GLU A 37 43.64 -55.07 87.39
N ARG A 38 43.44 -56.30 86.88
CA ARG A 38 43.57 -56.60 85.44
C ARG A 38 42.56 -55.83 84.58
N LYS A 39 41.31 -55.66 85.05
CA LYS A 39 40.25 -54.91 84.34
C LYS A 39 40.49 -53.40 84.38
N MET A 40 41.05 -52.86 85.46
CA MET A 40 41.48 -51.46 85.58
C MET A 40 42.58 -51.14 84.56
N LYS A 41 43.65 -51.94 84.53
CA LYS A 41 44.72 -51.81 83.53
C LYS A 41 44.21 -52.02 82.09
N LEU A 42 43.20 -52.85 81.89
CA LEU A 42 42.55 -53.03 80.59
C LEU A 42 41.60 -51.87 80.23
N LYS A 43 40.93 -51.22 81.20
CA LYS A 43 40.15 -49.99 81.00
C LYS A 43 41.06 -48.85 80.51
N GLU A 44 42.19 -48.63 81.17
CA GLU A 44 43.20 -47.62 80.82
C GLU A 44 43.79 -47.85 79.40
N ASN A 45 44.06 -49.12 79.05
CA ASN A 45 44.47 -49.53 77.71
C ASN A 45 43.34 -49.50 76.65
N LEU A 46 42.09 -49.25 77.07
CA LEU A 46 40.93 -49.05 76.18
C LEU A 46 40.57 -47.56 76.05
N THR A 47 40.70 -46.73 77.09
CA THR A 47 40.48 -45.27 77.00
C THR A 47 41.53 -44.62 76.11
N THR A 48 42.82 -44.93 76.29
CA THR A 48 43.90 -44.48 75.40
C THR A 48 43.70 -44.91 73.93
N LYS A 49 43.10 -46.08 73.70
CA LYS A 49 42.69 -46.52 72.35
C LYS A 49 41.47 -45.75 71.85
N LEU A 50 40.46 -45.53 72.69
CA LEU A 50 39.26 -44.76 72.36
C LEU A 50 39.66 -43.34 71.91
N GLU A 51 40.44 -42.63 72.72
CA GLU A 51 41.02 -41.31 72.41
C GLU A 51 41.71 -41.32 71.04
N SER A 52 42.63 -42.27 70.79
CA SER A 52 43.32 -42.38 69.50
C SER A 52 42.36 -42.64 68.31
N THR A 53 41.25 -43.35 68.55
CA THR A 53 40.21 -43.56 67.53
C THR A 53 39.30 -42.34 67.35
N GLU A 54 39.05 -41.56 68.40
CA GLU A 54 38.27 -40.33 68.35
C GLU A 54 39.04 -39.21 67.66
N GLU A 55 40.34 -39.07 67.92
CA GLU A 55 41.23 -38.19 67.14
C GLU A 55 41.27 -38.61 65.67
N ARG A 56 41.38 -39.91 65.39
CA ARG A 56 41.30 -40.43 64.01
C ARG A 56 39.94 -40.15 63.36
N ILE A 57 38.82 -40.26 64.11
CA ILE A 57 37.47 -39.91 63.63
C ILE A 57 37.34 -38.40 63.42
N LYS A 58 37.94 -37.56 64.26
CA LYS A 58 37.98 -36.09 64.14
C LYS A 58 38.77 -35.66 62.91
N MET A 59 39.91 -36.31 62.65
CA MET A 59 40.71 -36.15 61.42
C MET A 59 39.96 -36.66 60.18
N MET A 60 39.27 -37.80 60.26
CA MET A 60 38.40 -38.28 59.18
C MET A 60 37.21 -37.35 58.92
N LYS A 61 36.56 -36.80 59.95
CA LYS A 61 35.49 -35.80 59.81
C LYS A 61 36.02 -34.52 59.15
N LYS A 62 37.21 -34.05 59.52
CA LYS A 62 37.87 -32.92 58.85
C LYS A 62 38.21 -33.24 57.39
N HIS A 63 38.71 -34.44 57.11
CA HIS A 63 38.96 -34.90 55.74
C HIS A 63 37.67 -35.05 54.93
N ILE A 64 36.55 -35.46 55.53
CA ILE A 64 35.23 -35.52 54.89
C ILE A 64 34.73 -34.11 54.59
N ASN A 65 34.85 -33.14 55.51
CA ASN A 65 34.51 -31.74 55.22
C ASN A 65 35.39 -31.14 54.12
N ASN A 66 36.68 -31.45 54.11
CA ASN A 66 37.56 -31.05 53.00
C ASN A 66 37.07 -31.69 51.68
N LEU A 67 36.77 -33.00 51.67
CA LEU A 67 36.23 -33.70 50.49
C LEU A 67 34.88 -33.16 50.04
N THR A 68 33.97 -32.72 50.93
CA THR A 68 32.71 -32.11 50.50
C THR A 68 32.92 -30.70 49.97
N THR A 69 33.87 -29.91 50.51
CA THR A 69 34.26 -28.63 49.89
C THR A 69 34.92 -28.82 48.53
N GLU A 70 35.78 -29.83 48.38
CA GLU A 70 36.37 -30.19 47.08
C GLU A 70 35.29 -30.73 46.12
N GLN A 71 34.33 -31.52 46.60
CA GLN A 71 33.18 -31.97 45.81
C GLN A 71 32.32 -30.79 45.35
N ASP A 72 32.06 -29.80 46.20
CA ASP A 72 31.33 -28.58 45.83
C ASP A 72 32.10 -27.71 44.84
N MET A 73 33.43 -27.59 44.98
CA MET A 73 34.28 -26.90 44.01
C MET A 73 34.30 -27.66 42.68
N ASN A 74 34.45 -28.98 42.70
CA ASN A 74 34.36 -29.83 41.51
C ASN A 74 32.96 -29.82 40.89
N GLN A 75 31.89 -29.71 41.66
CA GLN A 75 30.51 -29.58 41.14
C GLN A 75 30.30 -28.20 40.49
N LYS A 76 30.88 -27.13 41.05
CA LYS A 76 30.93 -25.80 40.41
C LYS A 76 31.79 -25.79 39.16
N LEU A 77 32.90 -26.53 39.15
CA LEU A 77 33.76 -26.72 37.97
C LEU A 77 33.05 -27.54 36.88
N LEU A 78 32.36 -28.64 37.24
CA LEU A 78 31.59 -29.47 36.31
C LEU A 78 30.36 -28.74 35.76
N THR A 79 29.68 -27.91 36.56
CA THR A 79 28.55 -27.09 36.06
C THR A 79 29.02 -25.94 35.18
N THR A 80 30.15 -25.29 35.49
CA THR A 80 30.75 -24.29 34.58
C THR A 80 31.30 -24.95 33.31
N HIS A 81 31.97 -26.11 33.38
CA HIS A 81 32.32 -26.90 32.20
C HIS A 81 31.09 -27.35 31.40
N SER A 82 29.97 -27.71 32.05
CA SER A 82 28.71 -28.04 31.37
C SER A 82 28.11 -26.84 30.63
N VAL A 83 28.23 -25.63 31.19
CA VAL A 83 27.83 -24.39 30.51
C VAL A 83 28.80 -24.07 29.37
N GLN A 84 30.11 -24.19 29.58
CA GLN A 84 31.12 -24.02 28.54
C GLN A 84 30.91 -24.99 27.37
N LEU A 85 30.70 -26.28 27.65
CA LEU A 85 30.42 -27.30 26.65
C LEU A 85 29.11 -27.02 25.88
N LYS A 86 28.11 -26.41 26.52
CA LYS A 86 26.88 -25.96 25.84
C LYS A 86 27.09 -24.72 24.98
N THR A 87 27.97 -23.80 25.39
CA THR A 87 28.37 -22.67 24.52
C THR A 87 29.27 -23.14 23.38
N GLU A 88 30.17 -24.09 23.61
CA GLU A 88 31.00 -24.72 22.58
C GLU A 88 30.13 -25.53 21.61
N ASP A 89 29.15 -26.30 22.07
CA ASP A 89 28.17 -26.98 21.22
C ASP A 89 27.26 -25.98 20.46
N HIS A 90 26.95 -24.81 21.04
CA HIS A 90 26.26 -23.75 20.30
C HIS A 90 27.17 -23.12 19.22
N HIS A 91 28.42 -22.78 19.56
CA HIS A 91 29.41 -22.26 18.60
C HIS A 91 29.78 -23.30 17.54
N TYR A 92 29.85 -24.58 17.89
CA TYR A 92 30.08 -25.70 16.98
C TYR A 92 28.90 -25.91 16.05
N ARG A 93 27.65 -25.84 16.54
CA ARG A 93 26.47 -25.87 15.66
C ARG A 93 26.39 -24.65 14.74
N LEU A 94 26.76 -23.46 15.23
CA LEU A 94 26.87 -22.26 14.39
C LEU A 94 28.02 -22.39 13.36
N SER A 95 29.14 -23.02 13.75
CA SER A 95 30.25 -23.37 12.86
C SER A 95 29.81 -24.40 11.82
N CYS A 96 29.10 -25.47 12.20
CA CYS A 96 28.56 -26.46 11.27
C CYS A 96 27.47 -25.88 10.37
N GLN A 97 26.70 -24.88 10.82
CA GLN A 97 25.70 -24.19 10.00
C GLN A 97 26.37 -23.24 9.00
N THR A 98 27.39 -22.50 9.42
CA THR A 98 28.18 -21.64 8.51
C THR A 98 29.05 -22.47 7.57
N GLU A 99 29.66 -23.56 8.02
CA GLU A 99 30.35 -24.56 7.20
C GLU A 99 29.37 -25.25 6.23
N SER A 100 28.14 -25.58 6.66
CA SER A 100 27.10 -26.09 5.75
C SER A 100 26.65 -25.05 4.72
N SER A 101 26.59 -23.77 5.10
CA SER A 101 26.34 -22.67 4.18
C SER A 101 27.48 -22.52 3.18
N LEU A 102 28.73 -22.57 3.65
CA LEU A 102 29.94 -22.50 2.83
C LEU A 102 30.12 -23.76 1.96
N TYR A 103 29.67 -24.95 2.38
CA TYR A 103 29.59 -26.13 1.51
C TYR A 103 28.45 -26.03 0.50
N GLN A 104 27.34 -25.37 0.82
CA GLN A 104 26.28 -25.11 -0.16
C GLN A 104 26.73 -24.07 -1.18
N GLU A 105 27.37 -22.99 -0.73
CA GLU A 105 27.97 -21.95 -1.55
C GLU A 105 29.14 -22.49 -2.39
N ALA A 106 30.06 -23.26 -1.82
CA ALA A 106 31.12 -23.95 -2.56
C ALA A 106 30.57 -25.04 -3.50
N ARG A 107 29.46 -25.71 -3.18
CA ARG A 107 28.77 -26.60 -4.14
C ARG A 107 28.05 -25.81 -5.24
N ASN A 108 27.58 -24.60 -4.99
CA ASN A 108 27.00 -23.74 -6.00
C ASN A 108 28.11 -23.17 -6.89
N PHE A 109 29.20 -22.63 -6.34
CA PHE A 109 30.40 -22.27 -7.12
C PHE A 109 31.04 -23.47 -7.83
N GLN A 110 31.01 -24.68 -7.27
CA GLN A 110 31.51 -25.87 -7.96
C GLN A 110 30.54 -26.37 -9.04
N LYS A 111 29.22 -26.16 -8.91
CA LYS A 111 28.26 -26.33 -10.02
C LYS A 111 28.46 -25.27 -11.08
N GLU A 112 28.53 -24.00 -10.73
CA GLU A 112 28.81 -22.89 -11.66
C GLU A 112 30.16 -23.11 -12.37
N TRP A 113 31.19 -23.59 -11.66
CA TRP A 113 32.48 -23.96 -12.25
C TRP A 113 32.39 -25.24 -13.09
N GLN A 114 31.53 -26.21 -12.74
CA GLN A 114 31.24 -27.38 -13.57
C GLN A 114 30.40 -27.03 -14.79
N GLU A 115 29.47 -26.09 -14.71
CA GLU A 115 28.66 -25.57 -15.81
C GLU A 115 29.50 -24.67 -16.71
N VAL A 116 30.43 -23.89 -16.17
CA VAL A 116 31.48 -23.17 -16.91
C VAL A 116 32.45 -24.15 -17.55
N ASN A 117 32.91 -25.21 -16.87
CA ASN A 117 33.76 -26.23 -17.50
C ASN A 117 33.00 -27.18 -18.44
N GLU A 118 31.70 -27.38 -18.29
CA GLU A 118 30.87 -28.15 -19.22
C GLU A 118 30.48 -27.30 -20.41
N THR A 119 30.28 -25.99 -20.26
CA THR A 119 30.12 -25.06 -21.39
C THR A 119 31.45 -24.80 -22.09
N VAL A 120 32.57 -24.65 -21.38
CA VAL A 120 33.92 -24.61 -21.97
C VAL A 120 34.26 -25.94 -22.63
N ALA A 121 34.04 -27.09 -21.99
CA ALA A 121 34.27 -28.39 -22.64
C ALA A 121 33.24 -28.70 -23.73
N ASN A 122 32.03 -28.12 -23.71
CA ASN A 122 31.09 -28.14 -24.83
C ASN A 122 31.60 -27.25 -25.96
N ILE A 123 32.13 -26.06 -25.67
CA ILE A 123 32.72 -25.16 -26.67
C ILE A 123 34.01 -25.77 -27.23
N GLU A 124 34.88 -26.37 -26.43
CA GLU A 124 36.04 -27.12 -26.89
C GLU A 124 35.65 -28.38 -27.65
N ARG A 125 34.58 -29.09 -27.26
CA ARG A 125 34.07 -30.23 -28.03
C ARG A 125 33.34 -29.79 -29.30
N GLU A 126 32.68 -28.64 -29.33
CA GLU A 126 32.07 -28.08 -30.55
C GLU A 126 33.13 -27.43 -31.44
N LEU A 127 34.19 -26.84 -30.90
CA LEU A 127 35.34 -26.32 -31.64
C LEU A 127 36.22 -27.48 -32.13
N GLN A 128 36.37 -28.57 -31.36
CA GLN A 128 36.91 -29.83 -31.86
C GLN A 128 35.97 -30.50 -32.85
N LYS A 129 34.63 -30.44 -32.72
CA LYS A 129 33.68 -30.94 -33.73
C LYS A 129 33.62 -30.03 -34.95
N ILE A 130 33.92 -28.74 -34.86
CA ILE A 130 34.00 -27.81 -35.98
C ILE A 130 35.35 -27.97 -36.66
N THR A 131 36.45 -28.14 -35.92
CA THR A 131 37.77 -28.51 -36.46
C THR A 131 37.70 -29.89 -37.09
N LYS A 132 37.08 -30.88 -36.43
CA LYS A 132 36.79 -32.20 -37.00
C LYS A 132 35.72 -32.15 -38.07
N LYS A 133 34.79 -31.19 -38.15
CA LYS A 133 33.89 -30.99 -39.30
C LYS A 133 34.59 -30.28 -40.45
N ILE A 134 35.58 -29.44 -40.21
CA ILE A 134 36.45 -28.87 -41.24
C ILE A 134 37.37 -29.98 -41.77
N GLU A 135 37.91 -30.83 -40.90
CA GLU A 135 38.73 -31.98 -41.28
C GLU A 135 37.91 -33.13 -41.88
N ILE A 136 36.68 -33.37 -41.41
CA ILE A 136 35.71 -34.27 -42.04
C ILE A 136 35.24 -33.65 -43.35
N SER A 137 34.88 -32.38 -43.49
CA SER A 137 34.57 -31.78 -44.81
C SER A 137 35.77 -31.77 -45.76
N LYS A 138 37.00 -31.69 -45.25
CA LYS A 138 38.25 -31.86 -46.00
C LYS A 138 38.54 -33.33 -46.34
N ASN A 139 37.96 -34.27 -45.59
CA ASN A 139 38.01 -35.70 -45.85
C ASN A 139 36.73 -36.24 -46.52
N THR A 140 35.64 -35.47 -46.64
CA THR A 140 34.47 -35.72 -47.49
C THR A 140 34.58 -34.96 -48.80
N LEU A 141 35.41 -33.93 -48.94
CA LEU A 141 35.97 -33.66 -50.27
C LEU A 141 36.69 -34.90 -50.83
N LYS A 142 37.45 -35.62 -49.99
CA LYS A 142 38.12 -36.90 -50.35
C LYS A 142 37.23 -38.14 -50.31
N TYR A 143 36.14 -38.11 -49.55
CA TYR A 143 35.25 -39.25 -49.36
C TYR A 143 33.99 -39.13 -50.22
N ASP A 144 33.55 -37.96 -50.65
CA ASP A 144 32.58 -37.83 -51.75
C ASP A 144 33.28 -38.20 -53.08
N GLU A 145 34.59 -37.91 -53.20
CA GLU A 145 35.55 -38.49 -54.16
C GLU A 145 35.74 -40.04 -54.01
N LYS A 146 35.12 -40.68 -53.00
CA LYS A 146 35.10 -42.13 -52.76
C LYS A 146 33.68 -42.75 -52.73
N ASN A 147 32.67 -42.05 -52.24
CA ASN A 147 31.29 -42.50 -52.07
C ASN A 147 30.48 -42.34 -53.37
N LEU A 148 31.03 -41.58 -54.33
CA LEU A 148 30.73 -41.72 -55.76
C LEU A 148 31.09 -43.10 -56.33
N ARG A 149 31.88 -43.92 -55.61
CA ARG A 149 32.17 -45.32 -55.93
C ARG A 149 31.25 -46.23 -55.11
N GLU A 150 31.23 -46.03 -53.79
CA GLU A 150 30.69 -47.02 -52.82
C GLU A 150 29.20 -46.84 -52.44
N MET A 151 28.39 -46.22 -53.32
CA MET A 151 26.93 -46.46 -53.40
C MET A 151 26.60 -47.87 -53.97
N GLU A 152 27.56 -48.80 -53.86
CA GLU A 152 27.69 -50.04 -54.63
C GLU A 152 27.49 -51.30 -53.76
N GLU A 153 27.62 -51.19 -52.43
CA GLU A 153 27.44 -52.24 -51.43
C GLU A 153 26.53 -51.69 -50.28
N ILE A 154 25.19 -51.70 -50.40
CA ILE A 154 24.21 -52.81 -50.17
C ILE A 154 24.17 -53.28 -48.69
N LEU A 155 23.20 -54.16 -48.39
CA LEU A 155 23.08 -55.08 -47.24
C LEU A 155 22.53 -54.43 -45.94
N ASN A 156 21.34 -54.77 -45.44
CA ASN A 156 20.42 -55.93 -45.59
C ASN A 156 20.77 -57.23 -44.82
N GLU A 157 21.55 -57.18 -43.73
CA GLU A 157 21.71 -58.35 -42.84
C GLU A 157 21.20 -58.04 -41.42
N ASN A 158 20.06 -58.65 -41.06
CA ASN A 158 19.19 -58.22 -39.95
C ASN A 158 18.60 -59.39 -39.14
N GLU A 159 19.30 -60.54 -39.07
CA GLU A 159 18.79 -61.75 -38.39
C GLU A 159 19.72 -62.37 -37.33
N ASN A 160 20.83 -61.70 -36.96
CA ASN A 160 21.41 -61.88 -35.61
C ASN A 160 20.46 -61.35 -34.51
N ASN A 161 19.32 -60.79 -34.91
CA ASN A 161 18.60 -59.76 -34.18
C ASN A 161 17.77 -60.23 -32.99
N ASN A 162 17.59 -61.53 -32.69
CA ASN A 162 16.52 -61.94 -31.76
C ASN A 162 16.93 -62.13 -30.27
N GLU A 163 18.04 -62.80 -29.96
CA GLU A 163 18.65 -62.70 -28.60
C GLU A 163 19.27 -61.32 -28.40
N LEU A 164 19.83 -60.80 -29.49
CA LEU A 164 20.19 -59.40 -29.66
C LEU A 164 18.97 -58.49 -29.50
N ILE A 165 17.71 -58.94 -29.62
CA ILE A 165 16.50 -58.14 -29.30
C ILE A 165 16.21 -58.11 -27.79
N GLU A 166 16.59 -59.11 -26.99
CA GLU A 166 16.46 -58.96 -25.52
C GLU A 166 17.62 -58.14 -24.93
N GLN A 167 18.80 -58.21 -25.56
CA GLN A 167 19.92 -57.31 -25.26
C GLN A 167 19.58 -55.90 -25.74
N TYR A 168 19.15 -55.71 -27.00
CA TYR A 168 18.58 -54.46 -27.51
C TYR A 168 17.36 -54.03 -26.69
N MET A 169 16.48 -54.87 -26.13
CA MET A 169 15.39 -54.33 -25.28
C MET A 169 15.91 -53.75 -23.97
N LYS A 170 17.06 -54.19 -23.46
CA LYS A 170 17.73 -53.62 -22.28
C LYS A 170 18.63 -52.45 -22.65
N GLU A 171 19.25 -52.51 -23.83
CA GLU A 171 20.04 -51.44 -24.43
C GLU A 171 19.12 -50.33 -24.93
N ASP A 172 18.12 -50.55 -25.78
CA ASP A 172 16.96 -49.66 -26.05
C ASP A 172 16.30 -49.13 -24.77
N LEU A 173 16.17 -49.89 -23.66
CA LEU A 173 15.66 -49.30 -22.40
C LEU A 173 16.69 -48.41 -21.71
N LYS A 174 17.99 -48.62 -21.93
CA LYS A 174 19.09 -47.79 -21.44
C LYS A 174 19.30 -46.58 -22.35
N GLU A 175 19.42 -46.77 -23.65
CA GLU A 175 19.40 -45.80 -24.73
C GLU A 175 18.12 -44.97 -24.69
N TYR A 176 16.93 -45.52 -24.49
CA TYR A 176 15.70 -44.72 -24.29
C TYR A 176 15.80 -43.88 -23.03
N LYS A 177 16.32 -44.40 -21.91
CA LYS A 177 16.57 -43.57 -20.71
C LYS A 177 17.65 -42.52 -20.96
N GLU A 178 18.70 -42.84 -21.70
CA GLU A 178 19.75 -41.93 -22.08
C GLU A 178 19.26 -40.90 -23.11
N LEU A 179 18.39 -41.26 -24.04
CA LEU A 179 17.78 -40.44 -25.08
C LEU A 179 16.66 -39.59 -24.50
N GLU A 180 15.94 -40.07 -23.49
CA GLU A 180 14.99 -39.30 -22.70
C GLU A 180 15.73 -38.34 -21.76
N LEU A 181 16.84 -38.74 -21.14
CA LEU A 181 17.73 -37.83 -20.41
C LEU A 181 18.44 -36.84 -21.36
N LYS A 182 18.86 -37.26 -22.56
CA LYS A 182 19.38 -36.37 -23.62
C LYS A 182 18.27 -35.46 -24.13
N ARG A 183 17.01 -35.90 -24.24
CA ARG A 183 15.85 -35.10 -24.66
C ARG A 183 15.42 -34.13 -23.56
N GLN A 184 15.50 -34.51 -22.28
CA GLN A 184 15.26 -33.64 -21.14
C GLN A 184 16.39 -32.61 -21.01
N LYS A 185 17.67 -33.02 -21.09
CA LYS A 185 18.81 -32.11 -21.19
C LYS A 185 18.68 -31.17 -22.38
N LEU A 186 18.49 -31.69 -23.60
CA LEU A 186 18.25 -30.87 -24.80
C LEU A 186 16.98 -30.02 -24.70
N SER A 187 15.95 -30.41 -23.95
CA SER A 187 14.75 -29.58 -23.73
C SER A 187 14.99 -28.50 -22.68
N ILE A 188 15.86 -28.73 -21.69
CA ILE A 188 16.32 -27.74 -20.72
C ILE A 188 17.30 -26.79 -21.40
N GLU A 189 18.29 -27.30 -22.14
CA GLU A 189 19.19 -26.54 -23.01
C GLU A 189 18.41 -25.71 -24.02
N LEU A 190 17.48 -26.30 -24.80
CA LEU A 190 16.58 -25.54 -25.68
C LEU A 190 15.72 -24.53 -24.93
N GLN A 191 15.37 -24.76 -23.66
CA GLN A 191 14.66 -23.77 -22.86
C GLN A 191 15.61 -22.64 -22.41
N THR A 192 16.82 -22.93 -21.92
CA THR A 192 17.83 -21.90 -21.62
C THR A 192 18.30 -21.14 -22.86
N TYR A 193 18.35 -21.79 -24.03
CA TYR A 193 18.59 -21.14 -25.32
C TYR A 193 17.38 -20.31 -25.75
N ARG A 194 16.14 -20.77 -25.53
CA ARG A 194 14.93 -19.93 -25.76
C ARG A 194 14.91 -18.73 -24.82
N ASP A 195 15.23 -18.90 -23.55
CA ASP A 195 15.22 -17.84 -22.54
C ASP A 195 16.39 -16.87 -22.75
N SER A 196 17.55 -17.38 -23.18
CA SER A 196 18.67 -16.56 -23.65
C SER A 196 18.35 -15.83 -24.95
N ILE A 197 17.70 -16.48 -25.92
CA ILE A 197 17.23 -15.84 -27.17
C ILE A 197 16.14 -14.81 -26.86
N ILE A 198 15.20 -15.09 -25.95
CA ILE A 198 14.18 -14.13 -25.50
C ILE A 198 14.86 -12.96 -24.81
N LYS A 199 15.85 -13.20 -23.93
CA LYS A 199 16.66 -12.16 -23.29
C LYS A 199 17.40 -11.31 -24.34
N THR A 200 18.22 -11.90 -25.21
CA THR A 200 18.96 -11.14 -26.23
C THR A 200 18.05 -10.50 -27.28
N THR A 201 16.88 -11.07 -27.55
CA THR A 201 15.86 -10.46 -28.43
C THR A 201 15.16 -9.30 -27.72
N ASN A 202 14.93 -9.38 -26.41
CA ASN A 202 14.38 -8.27 -25.63
C ASN A 202 15.42 -7.16 -25.45
N GLU A 203 16.68 -7.48 -25.16
CA GLU A 203 17.81 -6.54 -25.16
C GLU A 203 17.99 -5.90 -26.55
N ALA A 204 17.88 -6.67 -27.64
CA ALA A 204 17.90 -6.14 -29.01
C ALA A 204 16.69 -5.25 -29.32
N ARG A 205 15.48 -5.61 -28.85
CA ARG A 205 14.27 -4.78 -28.96
C ARG A 205 14.36 -3.51 -28.11
N GLU A 206 14.94 -3.57 -26.92
CA GLU A 206 15.20 -2.41 -26.07
C GLU A 206 16.20 -1.47 -26.75
N MET A 207 17.27 -2.02 -27.34
CA MET A 207 18.20 -1.27 -28.18
C MET A 207 17.55 -0.74 -29.47
N GLU A 208 16.60 -1.46 -30.08
CA GLU A 208 15.81 -0.99 -31.23
C GLU A 208 14.80 0.11 -30.84
N ILE A 209 14.20 0.03 -29.65
CA ILE A 209 13.34 1.06 -29.06
C ILE A 209 14.18 2.31 -28.72
N ILE A 210 15.38 2.14 -28.17
CA ILE A 210 16.32 3.24 -27.92
C ILE A 210 16.80 3.83 -29.25
N LEU A 211 17.14 3.02 -30.26
CA LEU A 211 17.62 3.47 -31.56
C LEU A 211 16.50 4.18 -32.36
N SER A 212 15.28 3.66 -32.33
CA SER A 212 14.12 4.31 -32.95
C SER A 212 13.68 5.56 -32.19
N ARG A 213 13.81 5.60 -30.85
CA ARG A 213 13.58 6.80 -30.05
C ARG A 213 14.64 7.88 -30.29
N THR A 214 15.91 7.53 -30.37
CA THR A 214 17.01 8.46 -30.70
C THR A 214 16.96 8.89 -32.16
N SER A 215 16.56 8.01 -33.09
CA SER A 215 16.26 8.36 -34.48
C SER A 215 15.06 9.30 -34.59
N ALA A 216 14.00 9.08 -33.82
CA ALA A 216 12.85 9.99 -33.76
C ALA A 216 13.24 11.36 -33.20
N LEU A 217 14.08 11.41 -32.15
CA LEU A 217 14.63 12.66 -31.60
C LEU A 217 15.57 13.35 -32.61
N TYR A 218 16.44 12.61 -33.30
CA TYR A 218 17.32 13.15 -34.34
C TYR A 218 16.52 13.68 -35.55
N ASN A 219 15.47 12.99 -35.97
CA ASN A 219 14.55 13.47 -36.99
C ASN A 219 13.76 14.70 -36.52
N GLN A 220 13.35 14.75 -35.25
CA GLN A 220 12.74 15.95 -34.66
C GLN A 220 13.74 17.13 -34.69
N SER A 221 14.98 16.94 -34.24
CA SER A 221 16.01 17.97 -34.32
C SER A 221 16.35 18.36 -35.76
N LEU A 222 16.31 17.44 -36.73
CA LEU A 222 16.44 17.77 -38.16
C LEU A 222 15.24 18.58 -38.68
N ILE A 223 14.03 18.36 -38.17
CA ILE A 223 12.85 19.19 -38.47
C ILE A 223 13.01 20.58 -37.84
N GLU A 224 13.47 20.68 -36.59
CA GLU A 224 13.75 21.93 -35.90
C GLU A 224 14.88 22.72 -36.62
N TYR A 225 15.98 22.07 -36.98
CA TYR A 225 17.04 22.67 -37.81
C TYR A 225 16.53 23.12 -39.19
N ARG A 226 15.63 22.35 -39.83
CA ARG A 226 15.00 22.77 -41.10
C ARG A 226 14.04 23.95 -40.92
N GLN A 227 13.31 24.02 -39.81
CA GLN A 227 12.45 25.16 -39.47
C GLN A 227 13.29 26.41 -39.22
N ILE A 228 14.34 26.33 -38.41
CA ILE A 228 15.29 27.42 -38.17
C ILE A 228 15.99 27.84 -39.47
N PHE A 229 16.42 26.89 -40.30
CA PHE A 229 17.02 27.17 -41.61
C PHE A 229 16.04 27.83 -42.58
N ASN A 230 14.75 27.42 -42.58
CA ASN A 230 13.72 28.07 -43.39
C ASN A 230 13.42 29.48 -42.88
N GLN A 231 13.25 29.68 -41.57
CA GLN A 231 13.09 31.02 -40.97
C GLN A 231 14.29 31.93 -41.26
N TRP A 232 15.51 31.40 -41.23
CA TRP A 232 16.72 32.12 -41.60
C TRP A 232 16.77 32.43 -43.09
N LYS A 233 16.42 31.48 -43.96
CA LYS A 233 16.29 31.67 -45.42
C LYS A 233 15.23 32.70 -45.77
N GLU A 234 14.07 32.67 -45.11
CA GLU A 234 13.00 33.68 -45.22
C GLU A 234 13.50 35.04 -44.76
N SER A 235 14.22 35.11 -43.63
CA SER A 235 14.85 36.35 -43.15
C SER A 235 15.89 36.89 -44.14
N VAL A 236 16.69 36.03 -44.77
CA VAL A 236 17.64 36.40 -45.83
C VAL A 236 16.93 36.85 -47.11
N ILE A 237 15.83 36.21 -47.50
CA ILE A 237 15.00 36.64 -48.64
C ILE A 237 14.36 37.99 -48.35
N MET A 238 13.84 38.22 -47.15
CA MET A 238 13.31 39.52 -46.71
C MET A 238 14.41 40.59 -46.69
N LEU A 239 15.63 40.25 -46.25
CA LEU A 239 16.78 41.14 -46.31
C LEU A 239 17.21 41.45 -47.76
N GLN A 240 17.17 40.46 -48.66
CA GLN A 240 17.44 40.65 -50.09
C GLN A 240 16.37 41.53 -50.74
N GLN A 241 15.08 41.28 -50.48
CA GLN A 241 13.98 42.14 -50.93
C GLN A 241 14.12 43.56 -50.40
N LYS A 242 14.49 43.75 -49.12
CA LYS A 242 14.75 45.08 -48.56
C LYS A 242 15.97 45.75 -49.17
N ASN A 243 17.04 45.01 -49.46
CA ASN A 243 18.20 45.54 -50.18
C ASN A 243 17.87 45.91 -51.63
N ASP A 244 17.00 45.16 -52.30
CA ASP A 244 16.55 45.47 -53.67
C ASP A 244 15.51 46.61 -53.70
N ASP A 245 14.67 46.74 -52.69
CA ASP A 245 13.84 47.93 -52.47
C ASP A 245 14.71 49.17 -52.17
N ILE A 246 15.77 49.02 -51.35
CA ILE A 246 16.75 50.09 -51.12
C ILE A 246 17.47 50.46 -52.42
N LYS A 247 17.86 49.50 -53.27
CA LYS A 247 18.42 49.79 -54.61
C LYS A 247 17.42 50.51 -55.51
N LYS A 248 16.14 50.14 -55.51
CA LYS A 248 15.09 50.89 -56.25
C LYS A 248 14.98 52.32 -55.74
N ILE A 249 14.94 52.52 -54.43
CA ILE A 249 14.88 53.86 -53.80
C ILE A 249 16.15 54.67 -54.13
N ILE A 250 17.33 54.04 -54.18
CA ILE A 250 18.57 54.67 -54.64
C ILE A 250 18.46 55.05 -56.12
N GLN A 251 18.01 54.15 -57.00
CA GLN A 251 17.82 54.45 -58.43
C GLN A 251 16.74 55.52 -58.66
N GLU A 252 15.67 55.54 -57.87
CA GLU A 252 14.62 56.56 -57.90
C GLU A 252 15.17 57.92 -57.41
N THR A 253 16.04 57.94 -56.39
CA THR A 253 16.70 59.18 -55.95
C THR A 253 17.81 59.65 -56.88
N GLU A 254 18.52 58.73 -57.56
CA GLU A 254 19.45 59.03 -58.65
C GLU A 254 18.71 59.64 -59.85
N VAL A 255 17.61 59.04 -60.31
CA VAL A 255 16.77 59.59 -61.39
C VAL A 255 16.13 60.92 -60.98
N LEU A 256 15.67 61.07 -59.74
CA LEU A 256 15.19 62.37 -59.24
C LEU A 256 16.31 63.42 -59.15
N HIS A 257 17.55 63.01 -58.88
CA HIS A 257 18.71 63.89 -58.90
C HIS A 257 19.12 64.28 -60.33
N GLU A 258 19.10 63.36 -61.29
CA GLU A 258 19.28 63.66 -62.72
C GLU A 258 18.20 64.62 -63.23
N ILE A 259 16.93 64.37 -62.92
CA ILE A 259 15.81 65.29 -63.23
C ILE A 259 16.02 66.65 -62.56
N SER A 260 16.53 66.70 -61.32
CA SER A 260 16.83 67.95 -60.61
C SER A 260 17.96 68.72 -61.28
N GLU A 261 19.06 68.06 -61.65
CA GLU A 261 20.19 68.67 -62.36
C GLU A 261 19.79 69.10 -63.79
N ASP A 262 18.93 68.35 -64.49
CA ASP A 262 18.41 68.76 -65.80
C ASP A 262 17.44 69.95 -65.69
N LYS A 263 16.57 69.99 -64.68
CA LYS A 263 15.74 71.18 -64.39
C LYS A 263 16.59 72.39 -64.01
N LYS A 264 17.71 72.18 -63.33
CA LYS A 264 18.71 73.21 -62.99
C LYS A 264 19.51 73.68 -64.21
N LYS A 265 19.88 72.79 -65.14
CA LYS A 265 20.46 73.16 -66.45
C LYS A 265 19.48 74.00 -67.26
N VAL A 266 18.23 73.56 -67.40
CA VAL A 266 17.17 74.31 -68.10
C VAL A 266 16.89 75.66 -67.44
N LEU A 267 16.95 75.74 -66.09
CA LEU A 267 16.91 77.03 -65.39
C LEU A 267 18.09 77.92 -65.77
N GLN A 268 19.33 77.42 -65.68
CA GLN A 268 20.53 78.18 -66.07
C GLN A 268 20.54 78.59 -67.56
N GLU A 269 19.97 77.78 -68.45
CA GLU A 269 19.77 78.11 -69.86
C GLU A 269 18.70 79.20 -70.03
N SER A 270 17.60 79.14 -69.27
CA SER A 270 16.57 80.19 -69.25
C SER A 270 17.07 81.50 -68.63
N GLU A 271 17.95 81.44 -67.63
CA GLU A 271 18.62 82.60 -67.03
C GLU A 271 19.64 83.22 -68.01
N LYS A 272 20.46 82.41 -68.69
CA LYS A 272 21.35 82.88 -69.77
C LYS A 272 20.55 83.50 -70.91
N PHE A 273 19.50 82.84 -71.38
CA PHE A 273 18.61 83.38 -72.41
C PHE A 273 17.94 84.68 -71.96
N LEU A 274 17.49 84.78 -70.71
CA LEU A 274 16.93 86.03 -70.16
C LEU A 274 18.00 87.15 -70.15
N MET A 275 19.23 86.84 -69.76
CA MET A 275 20.34 87.80 -69.79
C MET A 275 20.71 88.21 -71.22
N GLU A 276 20.72 87.27 -72.18
CA GLU A 276 20.91 87.56 -73.60
C GLU A 276 19.77 88.41 -74.17
N GLN A 277 18.52 88.15 -73.79
CA GLN A 277 17.39 88.99 -74.18
C GLN A 277 17.44 90.38 -73.52
N ILE A 278 17.96 90.51 -72.29
CA ILE A 278 18.20 91.82 -71.65
C ILE A 278 19.31 92.58 -72.39
N GLU A 279 20.42 91.92 -72.72
CA GLU A 279 21.52 92.51 -73.48
C GLU A 279 21.09 92.88 -74.92
N ASN A 280 20.29 92.04 -75.58
CA ASN A 280 19.72 92.31 -76.90
C ASN A 280 18.71 93.47 -76.85
N ASN A 281 17.78 93.50 -75.89
CA ASN A 281 16.87 94.64 -75.71
C ASN A 281 17.64 95.95 -75.44
N LYS A 282 18.74 95.89 -74.70
CA LYS A 282 19.64 97.02 -74.43
C LYS A 282 20.42 97.45 -75.68
N GLN A 283 20.85 96.51 -76.53
CA GLN A 283 21.41 96.81 -77.86
C GLN A 283 20.36 97.45 -78.78
N VAL A 284 19.16 96.87 -78.89
CA VAL A 284 18.04 97.41 -79.66
C VAL A 284 17.66 98.82 -79.16
N GLN A 285 17.60 99.06 -77.85
CA GLN A 285 17.41 100.42 -77.31
C GLN A 285 18.53 101.39 -77.68
N ASN A 286 19.78 100.92 -77.81
CA ASN A 286 20.88 101.76 -78.25
C ASN A 286 20.82 102.05 -79.76
N SER A 287 20.45 101.06 -80.57
CA SER A 287 20.19 101.24 -82.01
C SER A 287 18.99 102.17 -82.26
N ILE A 288 17.93 102.08 -81.46
CA ILE A 288 16.81 103.04 -81.48
C ILE A 288 17.33 104.44 -81.15
N LYS A 289 18.13 104.63 -80.09
CA LYS A 289 18.75 105.94 -79.77
C LYS A 289 19.73 106.46 -80.82
N GLN A 290 20.27 105.60 -81.70
CA GLN A 290 21.04 106.02 -82.87
C GLN A 290 20.13 106.45 -84.01
N LEU A 291 19.13 105.62 -84.36
CA LEU A 291 18.13 105.93 -85.39
C LEU A 291 17.28 107.17 -85.04
N GLU A 292 17.01 107.43 -83.76
CA GLU A 292 16.37 108.66 -83.28
C GLU A 292 17.23 109.90 -83.56
N LYS A 293 18.56 109.79 -83.39
CA LYS A 293 19.50 110.88 -83.71
C LYS A 293 19.62 111.10 -85.21
N GLU A 294 19.76 110.03 -85.99
CA GLU A 294 19.77 110.09 -87.45
C GLU A 294 18.45 110.66 -87.99
N LEU A 295 17.31 110.32 -87.37
CA LEU A 295 16.02 110.90 -87.72
C LEU A 295 15.87 112.36 -87.29
N THR A 296 16.62 112.85 -86.28
CA THR A 296 16.73 114.30 -86.03
C THR A 296 17.60 115.01 -87.05
N THR A 297 18.77 114.48 -87.43
CA THR A 297 19.63 115.12 -88.45
C THR A 297 18.98 115.11 -89.83
N MET A 298 18.32 114.02 -90.23
CA MET A 298 17.54 113.96 -91.48
C MET A 298 16.36 114.94 -91.50
N LYS A 299 15.81 115.34 -90.35
CA LYS A 299 14.79 116.40 -90.25
C LYS A 299 15.39 117.80 -90.41
N GLU A 300 16.58 118.05 -89.87
CA GLU A 300 17.32 119.30 -90.08
C GLU A 300 17.72 119.45 -91.56
N GLU A 301 18.24 118.39 -92.19
CA GLU A 301 18.53 118.35 -93.63
C GLU A 301 17.28 118.57 -94.49
N GLN A 302 16.14 117.97 -94.14
CA GLN A 302 14.86 118.23 -94.82
C GLN A 302 14.40 119.70 -94.66
N GLY A 303 14.70 120.35 -93.53
CA GLY A 303 14.50 121.79 -93.34
C GLY A 303 15.33 122.60 -94.34
N ASN A 304 16.65 122.39 -94.33
CA ASN A 304 17.60 123.07 -95.21
C ASN A 304 17.24 122.91 -96.71
N LEU A 305 16.82 121.72 -97.13
CA LEU A 305 16.38 121.45 -98.50
C LEU A 305 15.07 122.18 -98.87
N LYS A 306 14.13 122.37 -97.94
CA LYS A 306 12.92 123.17 -98.18
C LYS A 306 13.24 124.65 -98.36
N GLU A 307 14.18 125.18 -97.60
CA GLU A 307 14.66 126.57 -97.76
C GLU A 307 15.34 126.76 -99.13
N MET A 308 16.14 125.79 -99.58
CA MET A 308 16.75 125.81 -100.91
C MET A 308 15.71 125.73 -102.05
N ILE A 309 14.63 124.94 -101.89
CA ILE A 309 13.54 124.88 -102.88
C ILE A 309 12.84 126.24 -103.00
N ASN A 310 12.51 126.90 -101.88
CA ASN A 310 11.96 128.27 -101.89
C ASN A 310 12.88 129.27 -102.61
N ALA A 311 14.20 129.13 -102.49
CA ALA A 311 15.14 129.99 -103.22
C ALA A 311 15.07 129.79 -104.75
N TYR A 312 14.90 128.54 -105.23
CA TYR A 312 14.78 128.25 -106.66
C TYR A 312 13.44 128.67 -107.27
N GLU A 313 12.31 128.55 -106.54
CA GLU A 313 11.02 129.04 -107.06
C GLU A 313 11.05 130.56 -107.31
N ASN A 314 11.69 131.32 -106.43
CA ASN A 314 11.89 132.76 -106.60
C ASN A 314 12.74 133.10 -107.85
N GLN A 315 13.77 132.31 -108.18
CA GLN A 315 14.54 132.49 -109.41
C GLN A 315 13.72 132.19 -110.67
N LEU A 316 12.83 131.20 -110.62
CA LEU A 316 12.00 130.78 -111.76
C LEU A 316 10.98 131.86 -112.16
N VAL A 317 10.47 132.64 -111.19
CA VAL A 317 9.64 133.82 -111.45
C VAL A 317 10.41 134.91 -112.22
N ILE A 318 11.68 135.15 -111.88
CA ILE A 318 12.52 136.17 -112.54
C ILE A 318 12.79 135.78 -114.01
N GLN A 319 13.19 134.53 -114.25
CA GLN A 319 13.41 134.00 -115.61
C GLN A 319 12.16 134.14 -116.51
N LYS A 320 10.97 133.94 -115.96
CA LYS A 320 9.69 134.03 -116.71
C LYS A 320 9.39 135.42 -117.28
N ASN A 321 9.94 136.49 -116.69
CA ASN A 321 9.70 137.85 -117.16
C ASN A 321 10.58 138.23 -118.36
N ILE A 322 11.84 137.77 -118.39
CA ILE A 322 12.82 138.08 -119.46
C ILE A 322 12.36 137.50 -120.82
N VAL A 323 11.77 136.30 -120.83
CA VAL A 323 11.30 135.62 -122.05
C VAL A 323 10.19 136.39 -122.78
N LYS A 324 9.34 137.14 -122.05
CA LYS A 324 8.28 137.96 -122.66
C LYS A 324 8.84 139.12 -123.49
N GLU A 325 9.94 139.73 -123.05
CA GLU A 325 10.51 140.92 -123.69
C GLU A 325 11.23 140.59 -125.01
N LEU A 326 11.97 139.49 -125.05
CA LEU A 326 12.62 139.00 -126.28
C LEU A 326 11.62 138.66 -127.40
N THR A 327 10.44 138.16 -127.04
CA THR A 327 9.42 137.71 -127.99
C THR A 327 8.90 138.84 -128.89
N GLN A 328 8.81 140.08 -128.39
CA GLN A 328 8.30 141.21 -129.17
C GLN A 328 9.28 141.72 -130.23
N ARG A 329 10.58 141.45 -130.10
CA ARG A 329 11.64 142.09 -130.92
C ARG A 329 11.94 141.34 -132.23
N VAL A 330 11.61 140.05 -132.33
CA VAL A 330 11.87 139.22 -133.52
C VAL A 330 10.81 139.38 -134.61
N GLN A 331 9.59 139.80 -134.23
CA GLN A 331 8.43 139.95 -135.13
C GLN A 331 8.66 140.98 -136.25
N GLN A 332 9.56 141.94 -136.05
CA GLN A 332 9.66 143.18 -136.83
C GLN A 332 10.70 143.16 -137.97
N VAL A 333 11.49 142.09 -138.11
CA VAL A 333 12.59 142.01 -139.12
C VAL A 333 12.24 141.12 -140.32
N ARG A 334 11.22 140.26 -140.22
CA ARG A 334 10.93 139.24 -141.26
C ARG A 334 10.15 139.76 -142.47
N THR A 335 9.66 140.99 -142.46
CA THR A 335 8.83 141.56 -143.54
C THR A 335 9.61 141.93 -144.81
N ASP A 336 10.86 142.37 -144.66
CA ASP A 336 11.56 143.12 -145.71
C ASP A 336 12.17 142.22 -146.80
N ILE A 337 12.34 140.93 -146.51
CA ILE A 337 12.93 139.94 -147.43
C ILE A 337 12.00 139.62 -148.61
N ASN A 338 10.69 139.88 -148.50
CA ASN A 338 9.69 139.62 -149.55
C ASN A 338 9.96 140.32 -150.91
N HIS A 339 10.82 141.34 -150.95
CA HIS A 339 10.97 142.17 -152.15
C HIS A 339 11.99 141.64 -153.19
N LYS A 340 12.90 140.73 -152.83
CA LYS A 340 14.17 140.59 -153.61
C LYS A 340 14.29 139.49 -154.65
N GLN A 341 13.45 138.45 -154.70
CA GLN A 341 13.71 137.30 -155.59
C GLN A 341 12.53 136.74 -156.39
N SER A 342 11.59 137.62 -156.74
CA SER A 342 10.65 137.44 -157.87
C SER A 342 11.38 137.54 -159.24
N GLN A 343 12.48 136.78 -159.40
CA GLN A 343 13.35 136.81 -160.59
C GLN A 343 13.65 135.41 -161.17
N ILE A 344 13.36 134.32 -160.45
CA ILE A 344 13.74 132.95 -160.85
C ILE A 344 12.50 132.03 -161.00
N GLN A 345 11.45 132.54 -161.63
CA GLN A 345 10.37 131.71 -162.20
C GLN A 345 10.51 131.50 -163.72
N ILE A 346 11.38 132.27 -164.41
CA ILE A 346 11.51 132.26 -165.88
C ILE A 346 12.87 131.69 -166.36
N LYS A 347 13.81 131.38 -165.45
CA LYS A 347 14.98 130.54 -165.78
C LYS A 347 14.71 129.06 -165.48
N ASN A 348 14.18 128.38 -166.50
CA ASN A 348 14.51 127.00 -166.88
C ASN A 348 14.31 125.93 -165.77
N ALA A 349 13.21 125.16 -165.72
CA ALA A 349 12.53 124.51 -166.86
C ALA A 349 13.48 123.80 -167.85
N LYS A 350 14.75 123.56 -167.45
CA LYS A 350 15.69 122.66 -168.12
C LYS A 350 16.88 122.16 -167.27
N ILE A 351 16.81 122.34 -165.94
CA ILE A 351 17.47 121.50 -164.94
C ILE A 351 16.51 121.43 -163.73
N GLU A 352 15.76 120.38 -163.43
CA GLU A 352 15.31 119.22 -164.22
C GLU A 352 16.36 118.32 -164.88
N LYS A 353 17.44 118.02 -164.14
CA LYS A 353 17.94 116.64 -164.09
C LYS A 353 18.61 116.39 -162.74
N THR A 354 18.47 115.16 -162.25
CA THR A 354 18.82 114.68 -160.90
C THR A 354 18.15 115.45 -159.76
N ASP A 355 17.12 114.95 -159.07
CA ASP A 355 16.95 113.63 -158.41
C ASP A 355 17.82 113.46 -157.18
N LYS A 356 17.43 112.73 -156.11
CA LYS A 356 16.18 112.10 -155.61
C LYS A 356 16.51 111.74 -154.13
N GLN A 357 15.64 111.35 -153.20
CA GLN A 357 14.21 111.03 -153.07
C GLN A 357 13.85 111.45 -151.60
N VAL A 358 12.65 111.88 -151.18
CA VAL A 358 11.30 111.26 -151.25
C VAL A 358 11.21 109.94 -150.49
N ALA A 359 10.04 109.66 -149.89
CA ALA A 359 9.69 108.59 -148.95
C ALA A 359 10.11 108.87 -147.48
N ASP A 360 9.25 109.25 -146.52
CA ASP A 360 7.86 108.86 -146.13
C ASP A 360 7.86 107.79 -145.02
N LEU A 361 6.96 107.76 -144.04
CA LEU A 361 5.96 108.76 -143.58
C LEU A 361 5.52 108.41 -142.14
N THR A 362 4.78 109.30 -141.49
CA THR A 362 3.79 108.91 -140.49
C THR A 362 2.49 109.67 -140.77
N VAL A 363 1.34 109.03 -140.55
CA VAL A 363 -0.01 109.66 -140.59
C VAL A 363 -0.47 110.11 -142.00
N LYS A 364 -0.86 109.16 -142.87
CA LYS A 364 -2.30 108.86 -143.09
C LYS A 364 -2.58 107.82 -144.18
N LEU A 365 -3.41 106.85 -143.84
CA LEU A 365 -4.72 106.74 -144.48
C LEU A 365 -5.78 106.48 -143.40
N GLN A 366 -6.92 107.15 -143.53
CA GLN A 366 -8.12 106.89 -142.73
C GLN A 366 -9.16 106.18 -143.61
N ASP A 367 -10.08 105.49 -142.92
CA ASP A 367 -11.51 105.31 -143.24
C ASP A 367 -12.03 103.92 -143.68
N ILE A 368 -12.98 103.40 -142.87
CA ILE A 368 -14.28 102.76 -143.27
C ILE A 368 -14.22 101.30 -143.83
N THR A 369 -14.98 100.28 -143.36
CA THR A 369 -16.16 100.19 -142.44
C THR A 369 -16.39 98.82 -141.73
N ASN A 370 -16.71 98.88 -140.43
CA ASN A 370 -17.75 98.22 -139.58
C ASN A 370 -18.29 96.75 -139.70
N GLN A 371 -18.64 96.24 -138.50
CA GLN A 371 -19.59 95.15 -138.10
C GLN A 371 -18.98 93.75 -137.76
N LYS A 372 -19.48 92.97 -136.76
CA LYS A 372 -20.56 93.21 -135.76
C LYS A 372 -20.40 92.48 -134.39
N VAL A 373 -21.48 92.59 -133.60
CA VAL A 373 -21.91 92.24 -132.22
C VAL A 373 -22.92 91.03 -132.30
N ASP A 374 -23.22 90.14 -131.32
CA ASP A 374 -23.62 90.32 -129.89
C ASP A 374 -23.47 89.06 -128.96
N ILE A 375 -23.97 89.16 -127.71
CA ILE A 375 -23.89 88.22 -126.55
C ILE A 375 -25.29 87.62 -126.18
N GLU A 376 -25.37 86.38 -125.63
CA GLU A 376 -26.20 86.03 -124.43
C GLU A 376 -26.00 84.58 -123.91
N GLU A 377 -26.18 84.37 -122.60
CA GLU A 377 -26.07 83.07 -121.89
C GLU A 377 -27.36 82.70 -121.11
N LYS A 378 -27.39 81.50 -120.48
CA LYS A 378 -28.27 81.09 -119.35
C LYS A 378 -29.77 80.89 -119.61
N ALA A 379 -30.14 79.93 -120.48
CA ALA A 379 -31.55 79.51 -120.62
C ALA A 379 -31.85 78.00 -120.75
N LYS A 380 -30.92 77.13 -121.17
CA LYS A 380 -31.25 75.75 -121.59
C LYS A 380 -30.72 74.58 -120.76
N GLU A 381 -30.08 74.84 -119.64
CA GLU A 381 -29.41 73.81 -118.82
C GLU A 381 -30.35 73.01 -117.88
N LEU A 382 -31.68 73.18 -118.01
CA LEU A 382 -32.68 72.60 -117.09
C LEU A 382 -33.75 71.69 -117.73
N GLU A 383 -33.88 71.60 -119.05
CA GLU A 383 -34.89 70.73 -119.70
C GLU A 383 -34.39 69.31 -119.99
N GLU A 384 -33.11 69.14 -120.35
CA GLU A 384 -32.59 67.86 -120.89
C GLU A 384 -32.40 66.78 -119.80
N MET A 385 -32.26 67.19 -118.52
CA MET A 385 -32.02 66.30 -117.37
C MET A 385 -33.20 65.35 -117.05
N ILE A 386 -34.40 65.62 -117.55
CA ILE A 386 -35.60 64.80 -117.28
C ILE A 386 -35.66 63.56 -118.19
N GLU A 387 -35.22 63.67 -119.46
CA GLU A 387 -35.36 62.59 -120.45
C GLU A 387 -34.36 61.42 -120.25
N GLU A 388 -33.34 61.63 -119.43
CA GLU A 388 -32.29 60.65 -119.07
C GLU A 388 -32.78 59.55 -118.12
N GLN A 389 -33.77 59.82 -117.27
CA GLN A 389 -34.13 58.91 -116.17
C GLN A 389 -35.05 57.76 -116.62
N GLU A 390 -36.01 58.02 -117.49
CA GLU A 390 -36.96 56.99 -117.94
C GLU A 390 -36.29 55.88 -118.76
N LYS A 391 -35.27 56.23 -119.56
CA LYS A 391 -34.48 55.30 -120.40
C LYS A 391 -33.64 54.30 -119.59
N LYS A 392 -33.51 54.45 -118.27
CA LYS A 392 -32.75 53.55 -117.39
C LYS A 392 -33.60 52.38 -116.87
N LYS A 393 -34.91 52.59 -116.63
CA LYS A 393 -35.82 51.59 -116.00
C LYS A 393 -36.12 50.37 -116.88
N SER A 394 -36.21 50.55 -118.20
CA SER A 394 -36.60 49.48 -119.15
C SER A 394 -35.49 48.47 -119.48
N LYS A 395 -34.22 48.80 -119.20
CA LYS A 395 -33.07 47.94 -119.50
C LYS A 395 -32.90 46.81 -118.48
N MET A 396 -33.15 47.10 -117.20
CA MET A 396 -32.83 46.19 -116.07
C MET A 396 -33.68 44.90 -116.06
N ILE A 397 -34.91 44.95 -116.56
CA ILE A 397 -35.84 43.79 -116.57
C ILE A 397 -35.44 42.74 -117.62
N LYS A 398 -34.78 43.14 -118.73
CA LYS A 398 -34.37 42.20 -119.79
C LYS A 398 -33.17 41.34 -119.38
N GLU A 399 -32.32 41.83 -118.49
CA GLU A 399 -31.07 41.13 -118.13
C GLU A 399 -31.31 39.97 -117.15
N ILE A 400 -32.33 40.04 -116.28
CA ILE A 400 -32.64 39.00 -115.30
C ILE A 400 -33.01 37.67 -115.99
N ASN A 401 -33.91 37.71 -116.98
CA ASN A 401 -34.33 36.50 -117.72
C ASN A 401 -33.19 35.88 -118.57
N ARG A 402 -32.18 36.68 -118.95
CA ARG A 402 -30.98 36.20 -119.65
C ARG A 402 -30.10 35.34 -118.74
N LEU A 403 -29.96 35.73 -117.47
CA LEU A 403 -29.10 35.05 -116.49
C LEU A 403 -29.61 33.65 -116.12
N GLN A 404 -30.93 33.45 -116.06
CA GLN A 404 -31.50 32.17 -115.64
C GLN A 404 -31.29 31.04 -116.68
N ILE A 405 -31.31 31.36 -117.98
CA ILE A 405 -30.96 30.43 -119.07
C ILE A 405 -29.45 30.18 -119.12
N ALA A 406 -28.63 31.17 -118.77
CA ALA A 406 -27.18 30.99 -118.69
C ALA A 406 -26.80 29.97 -117.61
N ASN A 407 -27.47 29.97 -116.45
CA ASN A 407 -27.09 29.14 -115.31
C ASN A 407 -27.21 27.61 -115.57
N LEU A 408 -28.27 27.16 -116.26
CA LEU A 408 -28.39 25.77 -116.69
C LEU A 408 -27.34 25.36 -117.75
N ARG A 409 -26.87 26.33 -118.55
CA ARG A 409 -25.78 26.11 -119.52
C ARG A 409 -24.44 25.94 -118.80
N VAL A 410 -24.18 26.76 -117.77
CA VAL A 410 -23.01 26.66 -116.88
C VAL A 410 -22.95 25.30 -116.15
N MET A 411 -24.08 24.77 -115.70
CA MET A 411 -24.10 23.49 -114.97
C MET A 411 -23.65 22.29 -115.83
N ASN A 412 -24.03 22.24 -117.10
CA ASN A 412 -23.51 21.24 -118.04
C ASN A 412 -22.06 21.53 -118.48
N GLN A 413 -21.65 22.80 -118.56
CA GLN A 413 -20.24 23.16 -118.79
C GLN A 413 -19.35 22.67 -117.64
N MET A 414 -19.78 22.79 -116.38
CA MET A 414 -19.05 22.27 -115.20
C MET A 414 -18.70 20.78 -115.33
N LYS A 415 -19.63 19.95 -115.81
CA LYS A 415 -19.40 18.50 -115.93
C LYS A 415 -18.48 18.12 -117.09
N ASN A 416 -18.40 18.96 -118.12
CA ASN A 416 -17.36 18.84 -119.15
C ASN A 416 -16.00 19.31 -118.60
N LEU A 417 -15.96 20.42 -117.87
CA LEU A 417 -14.77 20.97 -117.22
C LEU A 417 -14.13 19.98 -116.21
N GLU A 418 -14.90 19.11 -115.54
CA GLU A 418 -14.33 18.03 -114.71
C GLU A 418 -13.58 16.97 -115.53
N ASN A 419 -14.06 16.64 -116.73
CA ASN A 419 -13.39 15.68 -117.61
C ASN A 419 -12.18 16.33 -118.32
N GLU A 420 -12.32 17.59 -118.73
CA GLU A 420 -11.19 18.40 -119.20
C GLU A 420 -10.13 18.55 -118.11
N SER A 421 -10.50 18.75 -116.84
CA SER A 421 -9.58 18.81 -115.69
C SER A 421 -8.75 17.53 -115.52
N LYS A 422 -9.34 16.34 -115.74
CA LYS A 422 -8.59 15.06 -115.73
C LYS A 422 -7.59 14.97 -116.89
N ILE A 423 -7.98 15.42 -118.10
CA ILE A 423 -7.08 15.46 -119.26
C ILE A 423 -5.97 16.50 -119.05
N LEU A 424 -6.33 17.68 -118.55
CA LEU A 424 -5.41 18.76 -118.16
C LEU A 424 -4.44 18.31 -117.08
N LYS A 425 -4.82 17.43 -116.14
CA LYS A 425 -3.88 16.87 -115.17
C LYS A 425 -2.81 15.98 -115.81
N MET A 426 -3.18 15.10 -116.75
CA MET A 426 -2.18 14.34 -117.52
C MET A 426 -1.33 15.23 -118.44
N GLN A 427 -1.92 16.27 -119.03
CA GLN A 427 -1.18 17.26 -119.80
C GLN A 427 -0.23 18.06 -118.90
N TYR A 428 -0.64 18.41 -117.68
CA TYR A 428 0.18 19.09 -116.67
C TYR A 428 1.34 18.22 -116.19
N GLU A 429 1.17 16.89 -116.02
CA GLU A 429 2.29 16.01 -115.66
C GLU A 429 3.30 15.87 -116.82
N LYS A 430 2.85 15.93 -118.08
CA LYS A 430 3.73 15.99 -119.26
C LYS A 430 4.41 17.35 -119.41
N GLU A 431 3.65 18.43 -119.27
CA GLU A 431 4.13 19.81 -119.38
C GLU A 431 5.03 20.18 -118.20
N SER A 432 4.82 19.64 -117.01
CA SER A 432 5.72 19.78 -115.85
C SER A 432 7.11 19.20 -116.14
N LYS A 433 7.20 18.01 -116.76
CA LYS A 433 8.50 17.46 -117.21
C LYS A 433 9.13 18.25 -118.36
N LYS A 434 8.31 18.97 -119.13
CA LYS A 434 8.79 19.95 -120.13
C LYS A 434 9.22 21.26 -119.46
N CYS A 435 8.59 21.69 -118.37
CA CYS A 435 9.05 22.76 -117.49
C CYS A 435 10.40 22.38 -116.85
N GLU A 436 10.58 21.20 -116.27
CA GLU A 436 11.89 20.76 -115.73
C GLU A 436 13.04 20.74 -116.76
N TYR A 437 12.72 20.69 -118.06
CA TYR A 437 13.67 20.83 -119.16
C TYR A 437 13.83 22.30 -119.59
N LEU A 438 12.73 23.04 -119.67
CA LEU A 438 12.73 24.48 -119.94
C LEU A 438 13.39 25.27 -118.82
N ASP A 439 13.32 24.85 -117.55
CA ASP A 439 13.99 25.44 -116.39
C ASP A 439 15.52 25.26 -116.51
N LYS A 440 15.97 24.11 -117.05
CA LYS A 440 17.40 23.86 -117.34
C LYS A 440 17.90 24.64 -118.56
N LEU A 441 16.99 25.14 -119.40
CA LEU A 441 17.29 26.14 -120.43
C LEU A 441 17.16 27.56 -119.86
N TYR A 442 16.18 27.83 -119.01
CA TYR A 442 15.93 29.10 -118.34
C TYR A 442 17.12 29.48 -117.47
N VAL A 443 17.65 28.59 -116.63
CA VAL A 443 18.86 28.88 -115.82
C VAL A 443 20.07 29.21 -116.72
N LYS A 444 20.17 28.65 -117.93
CA LYS A 444 21.22 29.02 -118.90
C LYS A 444 20.94 30.36 -119.57
N GLU A 445 19.69 30.62 -119.92
CA GLU A 445 19.23 31.86 -120.55
C GLU A 445 19.20 33.03 -119.55
N GLU A 446 19.00 32.73 -118.27
CA GLU A 446 19.12 33.59 -117.09
C GLU A 446 20.59 33.88 -116.80
N GLN A 447 21.49 32.89 -116.86
CA GLN A 447 22.94 33.17 -116.78
C GLN A 447 23.44 34.00 -117.99
N ILE A 448 22.89 33.77 -119.18
CA ILE A 448 23.09 34.66 -120.35
C ILE A 448 22.43 36.03 -120.13
N SER A 449 21.31 36.09 -119.39
CA SER A 449 20.62 37.33 -119.01
C SER A 449 21.44 38.11 -117.98
N GLU A 450 22.06 37.47 -116.99
CA GLU A 450 23.03 38.05 -116.06
C GLU A 450 24.19 38.69 -116.84
N ASN A 451 24.84 37.93 -117.73
CA ASN A 451 25.91 38.46 -118.58
C ASN A 451 25.44 39.62 -119.47
N LYS A 452 24.19 39.58 -119.96
CA LYS A 452 23.57 40.69 -120.70
C LYS A 452 23.19 41.87 -119.80
N LYS A 453 22.79 41.66 -118.54
CA LYS A 453 22.53 42.69 -117.53
C LYS A 453 23.83 43.39 -117.15
N GLU A 454 24.94 42.66 -117.00
CA GLU A 454 26.26 43.27 -116.75
C GLU A 454 26.70 44.16 -117.92
N ILE A 455 26.60 43.67 -119.17
CA ILE A 455 26.84 44.47 -120.38
C ILE A 455 25.86 45.65 -120.47
N TRP A 456 24.59 45.45 -120.11
CA TRP A 456 23.56 46.48 -120.12
C TRP A 456 23.77 47.53 -119.03
N TYR A 457 24.26 47.17 -117.84
CA TYR A 457 24.63 48.11 -116.77
C TYR A 457 25.91 48.87 -117.11
N GLN A 458 26.87 48.26 -117.80
CA GLN A 458 28.03 48.98 -118.35
C GLN A 458 27.58 49.99 -119.42
N ALA A 459 26.63 49.61 -120.28
CA ALA A 459 26.01 50.51 -121.25
C ALA A 459 25.14 51.59 -120.57
N GLU A 460 24.34 51.26 -119.57
CA GLU A 460 23.49 52.19 -118.81
C GLU A 460 24.36 53.17 -118.02
N PHE A 461 25.51 52.74 -117.48
CA PHE A 461 26.46 53.63 -116.82
C PHE A 461 27.04 54.67 -117.78
N GLU A 462 27.47 54.26 -118.99
CA GLU A 462 27.90 55.21 -120.01
C GLU A 462 26.74 56.08 -120.51
N VAL A 463 25.54 55.53 -120.71
CA VAL A 463 24.33 56.30 -121.06
C VAL A 463 24.02 57.33 -119.97
N ARG A 464 23.95 56.96 -118.69
CA ARG A 464 23.76 57.88 -117.55
C ARG A 464 24.82 58.98 -117.50
N LYS A 465 26.08 58.65 -117.81
CA LYS A 465 27.21 59.58 -117.91
C LYS A 465 27.08 60.55 -119.09
N TYR A 466 26.45 60.13 -120.21
CA TYR A 466 26.05 61.01 -121.31
C TYR A 466 24.74 61.78 -121.01
N GLU A 467 23.79 61.20 -120.28
CA GLU A 467 22.54 61.85 -119.84
C GLU A 467 22.79 62.93 -118.79
N MET A 468 23.70 62.72 -117.84
CA MET A 468 24.10 63.77 -116.90
C MET A 468 24.83 64.92 -117.60
N LYS A 469 25.51 64.67 -118.72
CA LYS A 469 26.01 65.73 -119.62
C LYS A 469 24.85 66.38 -120.39
N LEU A 470 23.92 65.60 -120.95
CA LEU A 470 22.78 66.09 -121.73
C LEU A 470 21.81 66.94 -120.88
N ASN A 471 21.57 66.54 -119.64
CA ASN A 471 20.68 67.24 -118.71
C ASN A 471 21.32 68.51 -118.16
N ARG A 472 22.64 68.51 -117.92
CA ARG A 472 23.42 69.76 -117.71
C ARG A 472 23.39 70.70 -118.93
N LEU A 473 23.18 70.16 -120.14
CA LEU A 473 22.98 70.92 -121.38
C LEU A 473 21.50 71.24 -121.69
N ARG A 474 20.54 70.75 -120.88
CA ARG A 474 19.09 70.99 -121.05
C ARG A 474 18.45 71.88 -119.97
N GLY A 475 19.12 72.11 -118.84
CA GLY A 475 18.76 73.19 -117.91
C GLY A 475 17.41 73.03 -117.20
N LEU A 476 16.97 71.80 -116.91
CA LEU A 476 15.74 71.53 -116.16
C LEU A 476 16.07 70.84 -114.83
N GLU A 477 15.98 71.58 -113.73
CA GLU A 477 15.87 71.03 -112.38
C GLU A 477 14.37 70.92 -112.00
N TYR A 478 13.98 69.85 -111.30
CA TYR A 478 12.59 69.58 -110.94
C TYR A 478 12.19 70.24 -109.61
N ASP A 479 10.92 70.65 -109.50
CA ASP A 479 10.37 71.35 -108.34
C ASP A 479 10.47 70.53 -107.03
N LYS A 480 11.35 70.97 -106.14
CA LYS A 480 11.70 70.31 -104.88
C LYS A 480 10.53 70.21 -103.88
N CYS A 481 9.57 71.13 -103.98
CA CYS A 481 8.49 71.34 -102.99
C CYS A 481 7.39 70.26 -102.99
N GLU A 482 7.13 69.59 -104.12
CA GLU A 482 6.19 68.46 -104.20
C GLU A 482 6.73 67.22 -103.46
N LEU A 483 8.04 66.98 -103.54
CA LEU A 483 8.69 65.79 -102.98
C LEU A 483 8.66 65.82 -101.44
N GLU A 484 8.99 66.96 -100.84
CA GLU A 484 9.02 67.15 -99.38
C GLU A 484 7.64 66.96 -98.72
N LYS A 485 6.54 67.30 -99.42
CA LYS A 485 5.18 67.07 -98.92
C LYS A 485 4.82 65.58 -98.85
N LYS A 486 5.21 64.80 -99.88
CA LYS A 486 4.97 63.36 -99.91
C LYS A 486 5.87 62.63 -98.91
N GLN A 487 7.12 63.05 -98.77
CA GLN A 487 8.06 62.52 -97.78
C GLN A 487 7.54 62.70 -96.33
N LYS A 488 7.14 63.91 -95.93
CA LYS A 488 6.55 64.16 -94.60
C LYS A 488 5.33 63.28 -94.33
N LYS A 489 4.49 63.03 -95.34
CA LYS A 489 3.31 62.18 -95.16
C LYS A 489 3.63 60.68 -95.02
N ILE A 490 4.75 60.22 -95.58
CA ILE A 490 5.29 58.87 -95.35
C ILE A 490 5.81 58.76 -93.91
N GLU A 491 6.56 59.77 -93.44
CA GLU A 491 7.11 59.82 -92.07
C GLU A 491 6.01 59.82 -90.99
N GLU A 492 4.94 60.60 -91.18
CA GLU A 492 3.74 60.56 -90.31
C GLU A 492 3.12 59.16 -90.24
N LEU A 493 2.96 58.49 -91.38
CA LEU A 493 2.36 57.16 -91.46
C LEU A 493 3.27 56.07 -90.88
N GLN A 494 4.59 56.22 -91.01
CA GLN A 494 5.58 55.33 -90.38
C GLN A 494 5.59 55.49 -88.86
N SER A 495 5.56 56.72 -88.34
CA SER A 495 5.46 56.96 -86.89
C SER A 495 4.18 56.35 -86.31
N ALA A 496 3.04 56.55 -86.98
CA ALA A 496 1.77 55.94 -86.57
C ALA A 496 1.81 54.40 -86.62
N LEU A 497 2.45 53.80 -87.62
CA LEU A 497 2.63 52.34 -87.72
C LEU A 497 3.51 51.80 -86.58
N ASP A 498 4.62 52.48 -86.26
CA ASP A 498 5.51 52.10 -85.16
C ASP A 498 4.85 52.22 -83.79
N GLU A 499 4.00 53.24 -83.57
CA GLU A 499 3.16 53.34 -82.37
C GLU A 499 2.19 52.16 -82.26
N LYS A 500 1.48 51.80 -83.34
CA LYS A 500 0.58 50.63 -83.32
C LYS A 500 1.35 49.32 -83.14
N MET A 501 2.57 49.19 -83.69
CA MET A 501 3.44 48.04 -83.41
C MET A 501 3.92 48.00 -81.95
N LYS A 502 4.25 49.14 -81.33
CA LYS A 502 4.62 49.22 -79.91
C LYS A 502 3.45 48.78 -79.01
N VAL A 503 2.24 49.27 -79.29
CA VAL A 503 1.01 48.88 -78.57
C VAL A 503 0.69 47.39 -78.77
N SER A 504 0.77 46.88 -80.01
CA SER A 504 0.58 45.45 -80.30
C SER A 504 1.59 44.56 -79.55
N LYS A 505 2.88 44.93 -79.54
CA LYS A 505 3.92 44.21 -78.78
C LYS A 505 3.71 44.27 -77.27
N LEU A 506 3.14 45.37 -76.74
CA LEU A 506 2.77 45.47 -75.32
C LEU A 506 1.59 44.55 -74.97
N LEU A 507 0.52 44.57 -75.78
CA LEU A 507 -0.64 43.69 -75.61
C LEU A 507 -0.24 42.21 -75.72
N GLN A 508 0.62 41.85 -76.67
CA GLN A 508 1.11 40.47 -76.80
C GLN A 508 1.87 40.01 -75.55
N LYS A 509 2.74 40.86 -74.97
CA LYS A 509 3.42 40.57 -73.70
C LYS A 509 2.44 40.39 -72.54
N GLN A 510 1.42 41.22 -72.46
CA GLN A 510 0.37 41.11 -71.43
C GLN A 510 -0.43 39.81 -71.58
N ILE A 511 -0.79 39.41 -72.81
CA ILE A 511 -1.45 38.13 -73.09
C ILE A 511 -0.56 36.96 -72.64
N THR A 512 0.72 36.90 -73.04
CA THR A 512 1.63 35.82 -72.63
C THR A 512 1.84 35.77 -71.11
N ALA A 513 1.85 36.92 -70.43
CA ALA A 513 1.97 36.97 -68.97
C ALA A 513 0.68 36.48 -68.26
N LEU A 514 -0.49 36.74 -68.84
CA LEU A 514 -1.76 36.19 -68.37
C LEU A 514 -1.84 34.67 -68.61
N GLU A 515 -1.42 34.18 -69.77
CA GLU A 515 -1.32 32.74 -70.06
C GLU A 515 -0.39 32.01 -69.08
N ASP A 516 0.78 32.58 -68.77
CA ASP A 516 1.71 32.00 -67.78
C ASP A 516 1.14 32.03 -66.36
N ASN A 517 0.39 33.06 -65.99
CA ASN A 517 -0.26 33.12 -64.69
C ASN A 517 -1.45 32.15 -64.61
N MET A 518 -2.21 31.98 -65.69
CA MET A 518 -3.23 30.91 -65.79
C MET A 518 -2.59 29.53 -65.67
N ARG A 519 -1.48 29.24 -66.38
CA ARG A 519 -0.73 27.98 -66.24
C ARG A 519 -0.28 27.73 -64.80
N LYS A 520 0.24 28.75 -64.09
CA LYS A 520 0.63 28.64 -62.68
C LYS A 520 -0.56 28.31 -61.77
N ILE A 521 -1.70 28.99 -61.96
CA ILE A 521 -2.92 28.78 -61.17
C ILE A 521 -3.54 27.40 -61.44
N SER A 522 -3.55 26.94 -62.70
CA SER A 522 -3.98 25.57 -63.03
C SER A 522 -3.07 24.51 -62.41
N ASN A 523 -1.76 24.74 -62.38
CA ASN A 523 -0.81 23.81 -61.77
C ASN A 523 -0.91 23.79 -60.23
N SER A 524 -1.13 24.94 -59.58
CA SER A 524 -1.37 24.95 -58.12
C SER A 524 -2.69 24.29 -57.78
N LEU A 525 -3.77 24.59 -58.51
CA LEU A 525 -5.08 23.96 -58.29
C LEU A 525 -5.06 22.44 -58.52
N ALA A 526 -4.25 21.94 -59.44
CA ALA A 526 -4.00 20.51 -59.60
C ALA A 526 -3.27 19.92 -58.37
N HIS A 527 -2.22 20.58 -57.88
CA HIS A 527 -1.47 20.16 -56.70
C HIS A 527 -2.33 20.17 -55.42
N ASP A 528 -3.11 21.24 -55.22
CA ASP A 528 -4.06 21.39 -54.10
C ASP A 528 -5.10 20.26 -54.13
N ASN A 529 -5.57 19.87 -55.32
CA ASN A 529 -6.51 18.76 -55.50
C ASN A 529 -5.88 17.39 -55.23
N ASP A 530 -4.62 17.17 -55.63
CA ASP A 530 -3.88 15.94 -55.30
C ASP A 530 -3.64 15.81 -53.78
N GLU A 531 -3.31 16.92 -53.09
CA GLU A 531 -3.24 16.94 -51.63
C GLU A 531 -4.62 16.68 -50.98
N LEU A 532 -5.69 17.26 -51.52
CA LEU A 532 -7.06 17.03 -51.05
C LEU A 532 -7.43 15.53 -51.12
N VAL A 533 -7.11 14.85 -52.23
CA VAL A 533 -7.32 13.40 -52.39
C VAL A 533 -6.45 12.59 -51.41
N TYR A 534 -5.17 12.97 -51.23
CA TYR A 534 -4.31 12.34 -50.22
C TYR A 534 -4.87 12.48 -48.80
N LEU A 535 -5.36 13.66 -48.43
CA LEU A 535 -5.96 13.93 -47.12
C LEU A 535 -7.30 13.21 -46.94
N GLN A 536 -8.11 13.03 -48.00
CA GLN A 536 -9.31 12.20 -47.95
C GLN A 536 -9.00 10.73 -47.68
N ASN A 537 -8.02 10.16 -48.39
CA ASN A 537 -7.59 8.78 -48.19
C ASN A 537 -7.04 8.58 -46.77
N LYS A 538 -6.15 9.46 -46.32
CA LYS A 538 -5.59 9.45 -44.96
C LYS A 538 -6.66 9.59 -43.87
N LYS A 539 -7.70 10.39 -44.09
CA LYS A 539 -8.87 10.48 -43.20
C LYS A 539 -9.63 9.14 -43.15
N GLN A 540 -9.84 8.50 -44.30
CA GLN A 540 -10.53 7.20 -44.36
C GLN A 540 -9.73 6.11 -43.64
N ASP A 541 -8.41 6.05 -43.81
CA ASP A 541 -7.53 5.12 -43.10
C ASP A 541 -7.61 5.30 -41.58
N LEU A 542 -7.59 6.56 -41.10
CA LEU A 542 -7.73 6.87 -39.68
C LEU A 542 -9.11 6.47 -39.12
N VAL A 543 -10.18 6.63 -39.89
CA VAL A 543 -11.53 6.17 -39.52
C VAL A 543 -11.59 4.64 -39.46
N LEU A 544 -10.97 3.93 -40.41
CA LEU A 544 -10.88 2.46 -40.39
C LEU A 544 -10.07 1.96 -39.17
N LEU A 545 -8.96 2.63 -38.84
CA LEU A 545 -8.15 2.33 -37.66
C LEU A 545 -8.94 2.55 -36.36
N MET A 546 -9.67 3.67 -36.26
CA MET A 546 -10.55 3.97 -35.12
C MET A 546 -11.64 2.91 -34.94
N ASN A 547 -12.34 2.55 -36.02
CA ASN A 547 -13.39 1.53 -36.01
C ASN A 547 -12.84 0.13 -35.64
N ALA A 548 -11.60 -0.18 -36.02
CA ALA A 548 -10.92 -1.41 -35.61
C ALA A 548 -10.52 -1.38 -34.13
N GLY A 549 -10.10 -0.22 -33.61
CA GLY A 549 -9.83 0.02 -32.20
C GLY A 549 -11.08 -0.14 -31.33
N GLU A 550 -12.20 0.46 -31.73
CA GLU A 550 -13.49 0.34 -31.03
C GLU A 550 -13.98 -1.12 -30.96
N LYS A 551 -13.89 -1.86 -32.08
CA LYS A 551 -14.23 -3.30 -32.09
C LYS A 551 -13.35 -4.13 -31.16
N ARG A 552 -12.06 -3.82 -31.06
CA ARG A 552 -11.13 -4.48 -30.11
C ARG A 552 -11.46 -4.11 -28.66
N LEU A 553 -11.77 -2.84 -28.39
CA LEU A 553 -12.18 -2.37 -27.06
C LEU A 553 -13.45 -3.08 -26.59
N LYS A 554 -14.48 -3.17 -27.45
CA LYS A 554 -15.72 -3.86 -27.12
C LYS A 554 -15.53 -5.37 -26.90
N ALA A 555 -14.70 -6.01 -27.71
CA ALA A 555 -14.32 -7.41 -27.48
C ALA A 555 -13.54 -7.63 -26.16
N ALA A 556 -12.76 -6.64 -25.70
CA ALA A 556 -12.09 -6.69 -24.40
C ALA A 556 -13.06 -6.44 -23.23
N GLN A 557 -14.04 -5.54 -23.40
CA GLN A 557 -15.11 -5.30 -22.42
C GLN A 557 -15.95 -6.56 -22.19
N ASN A 558 -16.45 -7.20 -23.26
CA ASN A 558 -17.18 -8.46 -23.15
C ASN A 558 -16.38 -9.54 -22.40
N ARG A 559 -15.08 -9.70 -22.69
CA ARG A 559 -14.20 -10.65 -22.00
C ARG A 559 -13.99 -10.31 -20.51
N TYR A 560 -13.95 -9.03 -20.16
CA TYR A 560 -13.88 -8.60 -18.77
C TYR A 560 -15.17 -8.95 -18.02
N GLU A 561 -16.34 -8.70 -18.64
CA GLU A 561 -17.65 -9.08 -18.09
C GLU A 561 -17.78 -10.60 -17.91
N GLU A 562 -17.35 -11.40 -18.90
CA GLU A 562 -17.23 -12.86 -18.81
C GLU A 562 -16.40 -13.30 -17.59
N LYS A 563 -15.22 -12.69 -17.40
CA LYS A 563 -14.35 -13.01 -16.24
C LYS A 563 -14.91 -12.53 -14.90
N GLN A 564 -15.64 -11.42 -14.86
CA GLN A 564 -16.34 -10.98 -13.65
C GLN A 564 -17.47 -11.96 -13.24
N VAL A 565 -18.14 -12.57 -14.22
CA VAL A 565 -19.15 -13.63 -13.98
C VAL A 565 -18.47 -14.94 -13.55
N GLU A 566 -17.35 -15.34 -14.17
CA GLU A 566 -16.56 -16.49 -13.71
C GLU A 566 -16.08 -16.31 -12.26
N GLU A 567 -15.53 -15.15 -11.91
CA GLU A 567 -15.08 -14.84 -10.55
C GLU A 567 -16.25 -14.90 -9.55
N SER A 568 -17.41 -14.35 -9.92
CA SER A 568 -18.63 -14.41 -9.09
C SER A 568 -19.10 -15.85 -8.86
N MET A 569 -19.02 -16.71 -9.89
CA MET A 569 -19.33 -18.14 -9.76
C MET A 569 -18.30 -18.88 -8.89
N LEU A 570 -17.01 -18.53 -8.99
CA LEU A 570 -15.96 -19.10 -8.14
C LEU A 570 -16.13 -18.67 -6.67
N ARG A 571 -16.43 -17.40 -6.39
CA ARG A 571 -16.77 -16.91 -5.05
C ARG A 571 -17.97 -17.66 -4.45
N LEU A 572 -19.01 -17.94 -5.25
CA LEU A 572 -20.15 -18.74 -4.80
C LEU A 572 -19.74 -20.19 -4.47
N LYS A 573 -18.92 -20.83 -5.31
CA LYS A 573 -18.40 -22.18 -5.05
C LYS A 573 -17.52 -22.23 -3.79
N VAL A 574 -16.66 -21.24 -3.57
CA VAL A 574 -15.86 -21.10 -2.34
C VAL A 574 -16.80 -21.00 -1.13
N SER A 575 -17.80 -20.12 -1.14
CA SER A 575 -18.73 -19.98 -0.01
C SER A 575 -19.59 -21.23 0.25
N GLN A 576 -19.86 -22.04 -0.77
CA GLN A 576 -20.49 -23.36 -0.61
C GLN A 576 -19.54 -24.34 0.07
N MET A 577 -18.26 -24.39 -0.33
CA MET A 577 -17.27 -25.27 0.28
C MET A 577 -16.89 -24.83 1.70
N GLU A 578 -16.81 -23.53 1.98
CA GLU A 578 -16.64 -22.99 3.34
C GLU A 578 -17.73 -23.50 4.28
N LYS A 579 -19.01 -23.45 3.86
CA LYS A 579 -20.14 -23.99 4.64
C LYS A 579 -20.05 -25.50 4.86
N ILE A 580 -19.61 -26.26 3.85
CA ILE A 580 -19.40 -27.70 3.97
C ILE A 580 -18.25 -27.98 4.97
N ILE A 581 -17.16 -27.22 4.92
CA ILE A 581 -16.03 -27.32 5.84
C ILE A 581 -16.45 -26.96 7.27
N SER A 582 -17.24 -25.89 7.48
CA SER A 582 -17.77 -25.54 8.81
C SER A 582 -18.65 -26.66 9.37
N ASN A 583 -19.60 -27.18 8.58
CA ASN A 583 -20.45 -28.30 8.99
C ASN A 583 -19.61 -29.56 9.31
N ILE A 584 -18.59 -29.89 8.52
CA ILE A 584 -17.67 -31.01 8.84
C ILE A 584 -16.91 -30.71 10.14
N GLY A 585 -16.48 -29.48 10.37
CA GLY A 585 -15.83 -29.04 11.61
C GLY A 585 -16.73 -29.18 12.85
N GLU A 586 -18.00 -28.79 12.74
CA GLU A 586 -19.02 -28.98 13.78
C GLU A 586 -19.25 -30.47 14.08
N ASN A 587 -19.41 -31.31 13.04
CA ASN A 587 -19.55 -32.76 13.21
C ASN A 587 -18.30 -33.42 13.83
N VAL A 588 -17.10 -32.98 13.46
CA VAL A 588 -15.84 -33.47 14.06
C VAL A 588 -15.69 -33.01 15.51
N TYR A 589 -16.09 -31.78 15.83
CA TYR A 589 -16.11 -31.26 17.20
C TYR A 589 -17.07 -32.07 18.09
N ASP A 590 -18.29 -32.35 17.63
CA ASP A 590 -19.25 -33.18 18.38
C ASP A 590 -18.75 -34.62 18.55
N LEU A 591 -18.15 -35.22 17.52
CA LEU A 591 -17.54 -36.55 17.63
C LEU A 591 -16.38 -36.61 18.63
N GLU A 592 -15.49 -35.62 18.65
CA GLU A 592 -14.39 -35.54 19.62
C GLU A 592 -14.91 -35.26 21.04
N ARG A 593 -15.97 -34.44 21.17
CA ARG A 593 -16.68 -34.25 22.44
C ARG A 593 -17.26 -35.57 22.95
N TYR A 594 -18.00 -36.32 22.13
CA TYR A 594 -18.51 -37.63 22.53
C TYR A 594 -17.39 -38.63 22.85
N ARG A 595 -16.26 -38.58 22.14
CA ARG A 595 -15.07 -39.39 22.44
C ARG A 595 -14.54 -39.09 23.86
N LEU A 596 -14.44 -37.81 24.22
CA LEU A 596 -13.97 -37.36 25.53
C LEU A 596 -14.97 -37.67 26.66
N GLU A 597 -16.28 -37.51 26.42
CA GLU A 597 -17.34 -37.88 27.37
C GLU A 597 -17.32 -39.40 27.65
N LEU A 598 -17.21 -40.24 26.61
CA LEU A 598 -17.05 -41.69 26.75
C LEU A 598 -15.73 -42.08 27.44
N GLU A 599 -14.62 -41.40 27.14
CA GLU A 599 -13.34 -41.67 27.78
C GLU A 599 -13.36 -41.30 29.29
N ALA A 600 -14.07 -40.22 29.65
CA ALA A 600 -14.29 -39.85 31.05
C ALA A 600 -15.09 -40.92 31.80
N ALA A 601 -16.26 -41.32 31.27
CA ALA A 601 -17.08 -42.38 31.86
C ALA A 601 -16.32 -43.73 31.98
N MET A 602 -15.48 -44.06 30.99
CA MET A 602 -14.61 -45.25 31.03
C MET A 602 -13.47 -45.13 32.04
N ARG A 603 -12.98 -43.92 32.35
CA ARG A 603 -12.00 -43.70 33.43
C ARG A 603 -12.67 -43.79 34.81
N GLU A 604 -13.84 -43.20 34.99
CA GLU A 604 -14.64 -43.30 36.22
C GLU A 604 -15.01 -44.75 36.54
N ARG A 605 -15.55 -45.49 35.56
CA ARG A 605 -15.91 -46.91 35.76
C ARG A 605 -14.69 -47.80 36.06
N LYS A 606 -13.51 -47.47 35.53
CA LYS A 606 -12.25 -48.15 35.91
C LYS A 606 -11.85 -47.85 37.36
N ALA A 607 -11.96 -46.60 37.81
CA ALA A 607 -11.68 -46.23 39.19
C ALA A 607 -12.65 -46.90 40.17
N GLU A 608 -13.94 -46.95 39.85
CA GLU A 608 -14.96 -47.66 40.63
C GLU A 608 -14.63 -49.16 40.78
N ILE A 609 -14.24 -49.82 39.69
CA ILE A 609 -13.83 -51.24 39.70
C ILE A 609 -12.55 -51.46 40.52
N ILE A 610 -11.61 -50.51 40.53
CA ILE A 610 -10.41 -50.57 41.38
C ILE A 610 -10.80 -50.49 42.86
N VAL A 611 -11.63 -49.51 43.25
CA VAL A 611 -12.11 -49.35 44.64
C VAL A 611 -12.91 -50.58 45.10
N GLN A 612 -13.77 -51.14 44.24
CA GLN A 612 -14.49 -52.39 44.53
C GLN A 612 -13.53 -53.58 44.72
N LYS A 613 -12.50 -53.70 43.88
CA LYS A 613 -11.47 -54.75 44.00
C LYS A 613 -10.64 -54.59 45.28
N GLU A 614 -10.28 -53.37 45.65
CA GLU A 614 -9.55 -53.07 46.89
C GLU A 614 -10.39 -53.39 48.14
N SER A 615 -11.68 -53.02 48.12
CA SER A 615 -12.65 -53.41 49.17
C SER A 615 -12.74 -54.93 49.32
N LEU A 616 -12.83 -55.69 48.22
CA LEU A 616 -12.83 -57.16 48.25
C LEU A 616 -11.51 -57.75 48.76
N ILE A 617 -10.36 -57.11 48.48
CA ILE A 617 -9.05 -57.52 49.03
C ILE A 617 -8.98 -57.26 50.54
N VAL A 618 -9.56 -56.16 51.04
CA VAL A 618 -9.66 -55.87 52.48
C VAL A 618 -10.59 -56.87 53.16
N GLN A 619 -11.78 -57.13 52.61
CA GLN A 619 -12.71 -58.15 53.12
C GLN A 619 -12.06 -59.54 53.18
N LYS A 620 -11.34 -59.95 52.13
CA LYS A 620 -10.57 -61.19 52.15
C LYS A 620 -9.53 -61.20 53.28
N ARG A 621 -8.77 -60.11 53.46
CA ARG A 621 -7.75 -60.02 54.52
C ARG A 621 -8.36 -60.19 55.91
N ILE A 622 -9.52 -59.58 56.16
CA ILE A 622 -10.26 -59.69 57.43
C ILE A 622 -10.66 -61.16 57.66
N ALA A 623 -11.26 -61.82 56.68
CA ALA A 623 -11.62 -63.24 56.77
C ALA A 623 -10.41 -64.18 56.94
N ASP A 624 -9.28 -63.88 56.29
CA ASP A 624 -8.02 -64.62 56.46
C ASP A 624 -7.48 -64.50 57.90
N SER A 625 -7.59 -63.32 58.53
CA SER A 625 -7.24 -63.10 59.95
C SER A 625 -8.21 -63.79 60.92
N GLU A 626 -9.53 -63.66 60.73
CA GLU A 626 -10.56 -64.35 61.54
C GLU A 626 -10.35 -65.87 61.52
N CYS A 627 -10.08 -66.43 60.33
CA CYS A 627 -9.74 -67.84 60.19
C CYS A 627 -8.42 -68.21 60.92
N SER A 628 -7.49 -67.27 61.10
CA SER A 628 -6.24 -67.49 61.83
C SER A 628 -6.43 -67.45 63.34
N GLU A 629 -7.27 -66.54 63.84
CA GLU A 629 -7.69 -66.48 65.24
C GLU A 629 -8.45 -67.75 65.63
N LEU A 630 -9.41 -68.19 64.80
CA LEU A 630 -10.13 -69.45 65.01
C LEU A 630 -9.20 -70.67 65.01
N ARG A 631 -8.22 -70.74 64.09
CA ARG A 631 -7.18 -71.80 64.11
C ARG A 631 -6.36 -71.78 65.41
N SER A 632 -6.02 -70.60 65.91
CA SER A 632 -5.26 -70.43 67.15
C SER A 632 -6.08 -70.86 68.38
N ALA A 633 -7.34 -70.44 68.47
CA ALA A 633 -8.26 -70.86 69.51
C ALA A 633 -8.49 -72.40 69.51
N ILE A 634 -8.59 -73.03 68.33
CA ILE A 634 -8.67 -74.49 68.20
C ILE A 634 -7.37 -75.16 68.70
N ALA A 635 -6.20 -74.59 68.42
CA ALA A 635 -4.93 -75.10 68.91
C ALA A 635 -4.84 -75.04 70.46
N GLU A 636 -5.24 -73.92 71.07
CA GLU A 636 -5.31 -73.77 72.53
C GLU A 636 -6.25 -74.79 73.19
N ARG A 637 -7.45 -74.99 72.62
CA ARG A 637 -8.41 -75.98 73.12
C ARG A 637 -7.86 -77.40 73.02
N ASN A 638 -7.15 -77.73 71.93
CA ASN A 638 -6.45 -79.01 71.79
C ASN A 638 -5.30 -79.19 72.81
N ILE A 639 -4.53 -78.14 73.09
CA ILE A 639 -3.52 -78.16 74.17
C ILE A 639 -4.19 -78.40 75.52
N ARG A 640 -5.32 -77.73 75.80
CA ARG A 640 -6.07 -77.90 77.05
C ARG A 640 -6.65 -79.31 77.21
N ILE A 641 -7.13 -79.93 76.13
CA ILE A 641 -7.58 -81.32 76.13
C ILE A 641 -6.40 -82.26 76.47
N LYS A 642 -5.24 -82.08 75.84
CA LYS A 642 -4.03 -82.87 76.14
C LYS A 642 -3.58 -82.70 77.60
N GLN A 643 -3.63 -81.50 78.16
CA GLN A 643 -3.35 -81.26 79.60
C GLN A 643 -4.30 -82.04 80.52
N LEU A 644 -5.60 -82.08 80.19
CA LEU A 644 -6.59 -82.80 81.00
C LEU A 644 -6.43 -84.32 80.88
N GLN A 645 -6.11 -84.84 79.69
CA GLN A 645 -5.76 -86.24 79.47
C GLN A 645 -4.50 -86.64 80.24
N ALA A 646 -3.44 -85.81 80.19
CA ALA A 646 -2.22 -86.03 80.96
C ALA A 646 -2.46 -85.99 82.48
N ARG A 647 -3.31 -85.07 82.97
CA ARG A 647 -3.69 -85.02 84.39
C ARG A 647 -4.45 -86.29 84.80
N TYR A 648 -5.37 -86.78 83.98
CA TYR A 648 -6.11 -88.02 84.23
C TYR A 648 -5.17 -89.24 84.27
N GLY A 649 -4.27 -89.36 83.29
CA GLY A 649 -3.25 -90.42 83.28
C GLY A 649 -2.32 -90.37 84.50
N ASN A 650 -1.87 -89.17 84.89
CA ASN A 650 -1.05 -88.99 86.09
C ASN A 650 -1.81 -89.35 87.37
N CYS A 651 -3.10 -89.04 87.49
CA CYS A 651 -3.91 -89.46 88.64
C CYS A 651 -4.04 -91.00 88.74
N ILE A 652 -4.13 -91.70 87.60
CA ILE A 652 -4.12 -93.18 87.59
C ILE A 652 -2.74 -93.71 87.98
N ALA A 653 -1.66 -93.14 87.43
CA ALA A 653 -0.29 -93.53 87.77
C ALA A 653 0.03 -93.32 89.26
N LEU A 654 -0.49 -92.25 89.88
CA LEU A 654 -0.26 -91.94 91.30
C LEU A 654 -0.99 -92.88 92.26
N LEU A 655 -2.03 -93.60 91.81
CA LEU A 655 -2.68 -94.65 92.60
C LEU A 655 -1.87 -95.96 92.65
N GLY A 656 -0.90 -96.11 91.73
CA GLY A 656 -0.07 -97.30 91.60
C GLY A 656 -0.81 -98.54 91.09
N THR A 657 -0.02 -99.53 90.67
CA THR A 657 -0.48 -100.88 90.36
C THR A 657 0.09 -101.84 91.39
N ASN A 658 -0.75 -102.73 91.92
CA ASN A 658 -0.28 -103.91 92.66
C ASN A 658 0.59 -104.80 91.74
N PRO A 659 1.42 -105.71 92.30
CA PRO A 659 2.24 -106.64 91.50
C PRO A 659 1.44 -107.55 90.55
N ASP A 660 0.11 -107.63 90.71
CA ASP A 660 -0.83 -108.36 89.85
C ASP A 660 -1.62 -107.44 88.88
N GLY A 661 -1.10 -106.25 88.59
CA GLY A 661 -1.55 -105.37 87.49
C GLY A 661 -2.86 -104.60 87.70
N THR A 662 -3.50 -104.70 88.88
CA THR A 662 -4.75 -103.99 89.20
C THR A 662 -4.54 -102.78 90.13
N PRO A 663 -5.39 -101.73 90.06
CA PRO A 663 -5.20 -100.48 90.81
C PRO A 663 -5.54 -100.63 92.30
N VAL A 664 -4.82 -99.89 93.15
CA VAL A 664 -4.91 -100.00 94.62
C VAL A 664 -6.11 -99.24 95.18
N SER A 665 -6.75 -99.78 96.23
CA SER A 665 -7.91 -99.17 96.90
C SER A 665 -7.57 -98.50 98.24
N THR A 666 -8.25 -97.39 98.53
CA THR A 666 -8.00 -96.42 99.61
C THR A 666 -7.87 -97.01 101.02
N THR A 667 -8.42 -98.20 101.27
CA THR A 667 -8.35 -98.88 102.58
C THR A 667 -6.92 -99.22 103.00
N HIS A 668 -6.03 -99.54 102.05
CA HIS A 668 -4.67 -100.00 102.37
C HIS A 668 -3.81 -98.87 102.97
N MET A 669 -3.88 -97.67 102.39
CA MET A 669 -3.09 -96.49 102.79
C MET A 669 -3.27 -96.13 104.28
N LYS A 670 -4.46 -96.34 104.84
CA LYS A 670 -4.79 -95.98 106.23
C LYS A 670 -4.04 -96.81 107.28
N ILE A 671 -3.54 -97.99 106.92
CA ILE A 671 -2.80 -98.86 107.85
C ILE A 671 -1.36 -98.35 108.03
N GLN A 672 -0.73 -97.89 106.95
CA GLN A 672 0.64 -97.38 106.97
C GLN A 672 0.79 -96.08 107.79
N CYS A 673 -0.11 -95.10 107.58
CA CYS A 673 -0.08 -93.82 108.29
C CYS A 673 -0.22 -93.94 109.83
N ALA A 674 -0.67 -95.10 110.34
CA ALA A 674 -0.75 -95.36 111.79
C ALA A 674 0.61 -95.67 112.42
N GLN A 675 1.57 -96.21 111.64
CA GLN A 675 2.90 -96.61 112.12
C GLN A 675 3.87 -95.42 112.17
N GLU A 676 3.85 -94.56 111.15
CA GLU A 676 4.74 -93.40 111.03
C GLU A 676 4.53 -92.37 112.16
N ARG A 677 3.29 -92.22 112.66
CA ARG A 677 2.96 -91.30 113.76
C ARG A 677 3.67 -91.62 115.09
N TYR A 678 4.09 -92.86 115.32
CA TYR A 678 4.82 -93.25 116.53
C TYR A 678 6.29 -92.80 116.47
N LEU A 679 6.92 -92.95 115.29
CA LEU A 679 8.34 -92.65 115.09
C LEU A 679 8.65 -91.14 115.14
N LEU A 680 7.72 -90.30 114.67
CA LEU A 680 7.89 -88.84 114.68
C LEU A 680 7.94 -88.23 116.09
N GLN A 681 7.30 -88.86 117.08
CA GLN A 681 7.30 -88.33 118.44
C GLN A 681 8.66 -88.48 119.14
N GLU A 682 9.41 -89.56 118.84
CA GLU A 682 10.78 -89.78 119.35
C GLU A 682 11.84 -88.86 118.69
N GLN A 683 11.45 -88.09 117.67
CA GLN A 683 12.32 -87.11 117.00
C GLN A 683 12.16 -85.69 117.56
N GLY A 684 11.01 -85.37 118.19
CA GLY A 684 10.76 -84.05 118.80
C GLY A 684 11.71 -83.75 119.95
N ASP A 685 11.79 -84.65 120.93
CA ASP A 685 12.60 -84.51 122.15
C ASP A 685 14.11 -84.28 121.87
N LYS A 686 14.60 -84.68 120.68
CA LYS A 686 16.00 -84.50 120.24
C LYS A 686 16.27 -83.13 119.62
N LEU A 687 15.25 -82.41 119.18
CA LEU A 687 15.41 -81.07 118.57
C LEU A 687 15.55 -79.98 119.64
N ASP A 688 14.83 -80.07 120.75
CA ASP A 688 14.90 -79.07 121.84
C ASP A 688 16.33 -78.97 122.46
N GLU A 689 17.10 -80.06 122.47
CA GLU A 689 18.50 -80.05 122.91
C GLU A 689 19.45 -79.36 121.90
N THR A 690 19.05 -79.23 120.63
CA THR A 690 19.83 -78.50 119.61
C THR A 690 19.61 -77.00 119.67
N ILE A 691 18.41 -76.55 120.03
CA ILE A 691 18.05 -75.11 120.08
C ILE A 691 18.99 -74.35 121.02
N ARG A 692 19.23 -74.85 122.24
CA ARG A 692 20.14 -74.21 123.20
C ARG A 692 21.58 -74.01 122.69
N LYS A 693 22.07 -74.90 121.81
CA LYS A 693 23.42 -74.78 121.25
C LYS A 693 23.49 -73.65 120.21
N THR A 694 22.39 -73.40 119.48
CA THR A 694 22.31 -72.29 118.52
C THR A 694 22.17 -70.92 119.20
N GLU A 695 21.70 -70.85 120.45
CA GLU A 695 21.62 -69.60 121.22
C GLU A 695 23.02 -69.04 121.55
N ASP A 696 23.96 -69.90 121.97
CA ASP A 696 25.36 -69.52 122.21
C ASP A 696 26.09 -69.09 120.91
N GLU A 697 25.79 -69.75 119.78
CA GLU A 697 26.39 -69.44 118.47
C GLU A 697 25.97 -68.05 117.93
N ILE A 698 24.74 -67.59 118.23
CA ILE A 698 24.27 -66.25 117.86
C ILE A 698 25.12 -65.16 118.52
N GLN A 699 25.53 -65.33 119.78
CA GLN A 699 26.37 -64.35 120.49
C GLN A 699 27.82 -64.29 119.92
N ALA A 700 28.30 -65.38 119.30
CA ALA A 700 29.56 -65.38 118.56
C ALA A 700 29.44 -64.67 117.19
N MET A 701 28.31 -64.86 116.48
CA MET A 701 28.04 -64.16 115.23
C MET A 701 27.95 -62.64 115.43
N GLU A 702 27.31 -62.15 116.49
CA GLU A 702 27.12 -60.72 116.74
C GLU A 702 28.45 -59.95 116.87
N ASN A 703 29.44 -60.54 117.54
CA ASN A 703 30.80 -59.99 117.62
C ASN A 703 31.51 -59.95 116.26
N THR A 704 31.30 -60.98 115.42
CA THR A 704 31.88 -61.07 114.07
C THR A 704 31.27 -60.01 113.13
N LEU A 705 29.95 -59.83 113.21
CA LEU A 705 29.19 -58.82 112.45
C LEU A 705 29.68 -57.39 112.78
N ARG A 706 30.07 -57.15 114.04
CA ARG A 706 30.61 -55.87 114.50
C ARG A 706 31.96 -55.51 113.83
N VAL A 707 32.83 -56.48 113.58
CA VAL A 707 34.10 -56.27 112.84
C VAL A 707 33.83 -56.04 111.35
N ILE A 708 32.91 -56.80 110.75
CA ILE A 708 32.50 -56.65 109.35
C ILE A 708 31.94 -55.24 109.08
N ASN A 709 31.14 -54.69 109.99
CA ASN A 709 30.57 -53.35 109.82
C ASN A 709 31.63 -52.25 109.78
N VAL A 710 32.65 -52.28 110.67
CA VAL A 710 33.75 -51.30 110.64
C VAL A 710 34.56 -51.40 109.33
N CYS A 711 34.75 -52.61 108.81
CA CYS A 711 35.41 -52.80 107.51
C CYS A 711 34.54 -52.28 106.35
N ASN A 712 33.22 -52.52 106.38
CA ASN A 712 32.27 -52.03 105.38
C ASN A 712 32.21 -50.49 105.33
N ASP A 713 32.24 -49.83 106.49
CA ASP A 713 32.18 -48.36 106.53
C ASP A 713 33.48 -47.73 106.02
N LYS A 714 34.66 -48.35 106.24
CA LYS A 714 35.89 -47.97 105.53
C LYS A 714 35.80 -48.22 104.02
N TYR A 715 35.25 -49.37 103.60
CA TYR A 715 35.05 -49.69 102.18
C TYR A 715 34.19 -48.64 101.46
N LYS A 716 33.15 -48.11 102.12
CA LYS A 716 32.35 -46.98 101.61
C LYS A 716 33.19 -45.70 101.48
N VAL A 717 34.00 -45.36 102.48
CA VAL A 717 34.86 -44.16 102.44
C VAL A 717 35.87 -44.25 101.29
N THR A 718 36.47 -45.41 101.03
CA THR A 718 37.35 -45.63 99.86
C THR A 718 36.60 -45.56 98.52
N LEU A 719 35.28 -45.72 98.53
CA LEU A 719 34.38 -45.53 97.38
C LEU A 719 33.83 -44.10 97.23
N THR A 720 34.04 -43.20 98.21
CA THR A 720 33.48 -41.84 98.22
C THR A 720 34.47 -40.75 98.67
N ALA A 721 35.77 -40.97 98.51
CA ALA A 721 36.80 -39.93 98.58
C ALA A 721 37.17 -39.51 97.14
N ASP A 722 36.87 -38.27 96.78
CA ASP A 722 36.93 -37.73 95.42
C ASP A 722 38.27 -37.06 95.10
N ASP A 723 38.82 -37.30 93.90
CA ASP A 723 39.47 -36.24 93.08
C ASP A 723 39.70 -36.70 91.62
N GLN A 724 38.63 -36.90 90.85
CA GLN A 724 38.65 -36.53 89.41
C GLN A 724 37.52 -35.57 89.02
N ASN A 725 36.61 -35.29 89.93
CA ASN A 725 35.36 -34.64 89.59
C ASN A 725 35.47 -33.11 89.58
N LYS A 726 36.61 -32.53 89.17
CA LYS A 726 36.71 -31.10 88.80
C LYS A 726 36.53 -30.83 87.30
N LEU A 727 36.71 -31.84 86.46
CA LEU A 727 36.06 -31.86 85.15
C LEU A 727 34.73 -32.57 85.26
N GLU A 728 34.61 -33.67 86.02
CA GLU A 728 33.32 -34.35 86.18
C GLU A 728 32.29 -33.57 87.02
N ILE A 729 32.60 -32.52 87.81
CA ILE A 729 31.58 -31.56 88.33
C ILE A 729 31.32 -30.41 87.36
N GLU A 730 32.26 -30.03 86.50
CA GLU A 730 31.95 -29.04 85.45
C GLU A 730 31.14 -29.69 84.31
N GLU A 731 31.30 -31.00 84.11
CA GLU A 731 30.48 -31.84 83.24
C GLU A 731 29.30 -32.48 83.95
N TYR A 732 29.29 -32.80 85.25
CA TYR A 732 28.03 -33.08 85.97
C TYR A 732 27.21 -31.80 86.08
N ARG A 733 27.78 -30.63 86.38
CA ARG A 733 26.99 -29.39 86.42
C ARG A 733 26.53 -29.00 85.01
N LYS A 734 27.22 -29.37 83.93
CA LYS A 734 26.66 -29.25 82.57
C LYS A 734 25.65 -30.35 82.23
N LEU A 735 25.85 -31.61 82.62
CA LEU A 735 24.88 -32.68 82.45
C LEU A 735 23.69 -32.54 83.40
N ASP A 736 23.79 -31.73 84.45
CA ASP A 736 22.74 -31.41 85.44
C ASP A 736 22.16 -30.02 85.16
N GLU A 737 22.85 -29.10 84.48
CA GLU A 737 22.22 -27.97 83.78
C GLU A 737 21.49 -28.48 82.52
N GLU A 738 22.02 -29.47 81.79
CA GLU A 738 21.38 -30.16 80.67
C GLU A 738 20.35 -31.18 81.14
N LEU A 739 20.48 -31.83 82.30
CA LEU A 739 19.43 -32.69 82.88
C LEU A 739 18.40 -31.87 83.64
N GLN A 740 18.72 -30.82 84.38
CA GLN A 740 17.70 -29.91 84.93
C GLN A 740 17.04 -29.08 83.81
N SER A 741 17.70 -28.76 82.70
CA SER A 741 17.04 -28.13 81.54
C SER A 741 16.37 -29.14 80.62
N ALA A 742 16.81 -30.40 80.51
CA ALA A 742 16.05 -31.46 79.86
C ALA A 742 14.89 -31.95 80.74
N GLU A 743 14.98 -31.87 82.07
CA GLU A 743 13.90 -32.08 83.01
C GLU A 743 13.00 -30.86 83.11
N GLN A 744 13.48 -29.63 82.98
CA GLN A 744 12.60 -28.47 82.78
C GLN A 744 11.93 -28.53 81.41
N ASN A 745 12.61 -28.95 80.34
CA ASN A 745 11.98 -29.16 79.04
C ASN A 745 11.06 -30.39 79.07
N LEU A 746 11.36 -31.46 79.80
CA LEU A 746 10.51 -32.64 79.93
C LEU A 746 9.39 -32.42 80.95
N LYS A 747 9.54 -31.48 81.88
CA LYS A 747 8.50 -30.97 82.81
C LYS A 747 7.63 -29.95 82.11
N GLN A 748 8.16 -29.02 81.32
CA GLN A 748 7.41 -28.15 80.42
C GLN A 748 6.73 -28.95 79.32
N LYS A 749 7.35 -29.99 78.74
CA LYS A 749 6.68 -30.89 77.80
C LYS A 749 5.73 -31.87 78.49
N LYS A 750 5.93 -32.20 79.77
CA LYS A 750 4.89 -32.85 80.60
C LYS A 750 3.79 -31.89 81.03
N GLU A 751 4.03 -30.59 81.17
CA GLU A 751 3.06 -29.57 81.54
C GLU A 751 2.29 -29.06 80.31
N GLU A 752 2.92 -29.03 79.13
CA GLU A 752 2.28 -28.87 77.82
C GLU A 752 1.54 -30.13 77.43
N LEU A 753 2.08 -31.34 77.65
CA LEU A 753 1.35 -32.58 77.44
C LEU A 753 0.22 -32.73 78.47
N GLN A 754 0.46 -32.40 79.74
CA GLN A 754 -0.58 -32.41 80.77
C GLN A 754 -1.63 -31.38 80.43
N CYS A 755 -1.29 -30.11 80.17
CA CYS A 755 -2.24 -29.10 79.70
C CYS A 755 -2.91 -29.51 78.38
N SER A 756 -2.24 -30.18 77.44
CA SER A 756 -2.87 -30.69 76.21
C SER A 756 -3.78 -31.89 76.48
N THR A 757 -3.48 -32.75 77.46
CA THR A 757 -4.35 -33.86 77.89
C THR A 757 -5.45 -33.41 78.83
N GLU A 758 -5.27 -32.31 79.56
CA GLU A 758 -6.28 -31.63 80.37
C GLU A 758 -7.20 -30.83 79.48
N ASN A 759 -6.69 -30.15 78.44
CA ASN A 759 -7.47 -29.53 77.37
C ASN A 759 -8.18 -30.59 76.53
N MET A 760 -7.53 -31.71 76.21
CA MET A 760 -8.20 -32.85 75.56
C MET A 760 -9.23 -33.48 76.48
N GLN A 761 -9.00 -33.53 77.80
CA GLN A 761 -9.97 -34.02 78.78
C GLN A 761 -11.08 -33.02 79.08
N THR A 762 -10.88 -31.71 79.01
CA THR A 762 -11.96 -30.71 79.11
C THR A 762 -12.75 -30.73 77.83
N ILE A 763 -12.11 -30.71 76.65
CA ILE A 763 -12.79 -30.92 75.37
C ILE A 763 -13.52 -32.28 75.35
N GLN A 764 -12.97 -33.35 75.93
CA GLN A 764 -13.66 -34.66 76.02
C GLN A 764 -14.77 -34.67 77.08
N LYS A 765 -14.62 -33.98 78.21
CA LYS A 765 -15.67 -33.80 79.23
C LYS A 765 -16.77 -32.87 78.75
N ASP A 766 -16.45 -31.86 77.96
CA ASP A 766 -17.39 -30.89 77.40
C ASP A 766 -18.05 -31.46 76.14
N TYR A 767 -17.36 -32.31 75.37
CA TYR A 767 -17.98 -33.16 74.35
C TYR A 767 -18.86 -34.24 74.97
N ALA A 768 -18.45 -34.86 76.09
CA ALA A 768 -19.30 -35.77 76.85
C ALA A 768 -20.51 -35.05 77.43
N LYS A 769 -20.36 -33.85 78.02
CA LYS A 769 -21.49 -33.00 78.42
C LYS A 769 -22.35 -32.58 77.24
N ILE A 770 -21.79 -32.28 76.06
CA ILE A 770 -22.61 -31.94 74.88
C ILE A 770 -23.38 -33.17 74.39
N LEU A 771 -22.82 -34.38 74.51
CA LEU A 771 -23.55 -35.63 74.28
C LEU A 771 -24.60 -35.89 75.36
N GLU A 772 -24.30 -35.64 76.63
CA GLU A 772 -25.19 -35.76 77.79
C GLU A 772 -26.32 -34.71 77.73
N ASP A 773 -26.05 -33.47 77.33
CA ASP A 773 -27.01 -32.41 77.01
C ASP A 773 -27.87 -32.81 75.79
N ILE A 774 -27.30 -33.49 74.78
CA ILE A 774 -28.05 -33.99 73.62
C ILE A 774 -28.94 -35.18 74.02
N GLU A 775 -28.46 -36.08 74.88
CA GLU A 775 -29.26 -37.19 75.42
C GLU A 775 -30.32 -36.68 76.41
N GLU A 776 -30.00 -35.78 77.34
CA GLU A 776 -30.95 -35.10 78.22
C GLU A 776 -31.97 -34.27 77.43
N THR A 777 -31.58 -33.54 76.39
CA THR A 777 -32.56 -32.79 75.58
C THR A 777 -33.38 -33.69 74.67
N GLN A 778 -32.85 -34.84 74.23
CA GLN A 778 -33.62 -35.86 73.52
C GLN A 778 -34.56 -36.63 74.46
N GLU A 779 -34.12 -37.02 75.65
CA GLU A 779 -34.93 -37.66 76.68
C GLU A 779 -35.97 -36.67 77.21
N CYS A 780 -35.61 -35.42 77.50
CA CYS A 780 -36.57 -34.36 77.85
C CYS A 780 -37.61 -34.14 76.75
N LYS A 781 -37.23 -34.26 75.47
CA LYS A 781 -38.13 -34.21 74.30
C LYS A 781 -38.97 -35.49 74.16
N GLU A 782 -38.48 -36.65 74.58
CA GLU A 782 -39.24 -37.91 74.57
C GLU A 782 -40.14 -38.06 75.78
N ASN A 783 -39.69 -37.72 76.98
CA ASN A 783 -40.48 -37.50 78.18
C ASN A 783 -41.54 -36.41 77.96
N LYS A 784 -41.26 -35.32 77.24
CA LYS A 784 -42.30 -34.34 76.84
C LYS A 784 -43.27 -34.90 75.79
N LYS A 785 -42.84 -35.78 74.88
CA LYS A 785 -43.77 -36.51 73.97
C LYS A 785 -44.63 -37.52 74.73
N GLN A 786 -44.04 -38.30 75.63
CA GLN A 786 -44.69 -39.29 76.48
C GLN A 786 -45.68 -38.60 77.42
N TYR A 787 -45.25 -37.56 78.13
CA TYR A 787 -46.15 -36.70 78.91
C TYR A 787 -47.26 -36.08 78.05
N LEU A 788 -47.01 -35.76 76.77
CA LEU A 788 -48.05 -35.26 75.86
C LEU A 788 -48.98 -36.38 75.36
N THR A 789 -48.53 -37.64 75.21
CA THR A 789 -49.41 -38.79 74.96
C THR A 789 -50.17 -39.22 76.20
N ASP A 790 -49.56 -39.13 77.38
CA ASP A 790 -50.14 -39.48 78.67
C ASP A 790 -51.12 -38.41 79.12
N LEU A 791 -50.83 -37.12 78.90
CA LEU A 791 -51.81 -36.05 79.09
C LEU A 791 -52.97 -36.17 78.10
N LYS A 792 -52.73 -36.60 76.84
CA LYS A 792 -53.82 -36.95 75.92
C LYS A 792 -54.63 -38.16 76.40
N HIS A 793 -53.97 -39.18 76.94
CA HIS A 793 -54.63 -40.39 77.45
C HIS A 793 -55.39 -40.10 78.74
N GLN A 794 -54.84 -39.30 79.65
CA GLN A 794 -55.50 -38.79 80.84
C GLN A 794 -56.65 -37.83 80.47
N ILE A 795 -56.53 -36.97 79.46
CA ILE A 795 -57.67 -36.17 78.96
C ILE A 795 -58.77 -37.09 78.39
N HIS A 796 -58.41 -38.21 77.75
CA HIS A 796 -59.38 -39.19 77.28
C HIS A 796 -60.02 -39.98 78.44
N GLU A 797 -59.22 -40.49 79.37
CA GLU A 797 -59.67 -41.26 80.53
C GLU A 797 -60.41 -40.38 81.56
N GLN A 798 -60.09 -39.09 81.66
CA GLN A 798 -60.87 -38.11 82.42
C GLN A 798 -62.17 -37.77 81.72
N LYS A 799 -62.23 -37.71 80.37
CA LYS A 799 -63.52 -37.64 79.65
C LYS A 799 -64.35 -38.91 79.85
N GLU A 800 -63.72 -40.08 79.94
CA GLU A 800 -64.41 -41.31 80.33
C GLU A 800 -64.82 -41.33 81.81
N LYS A 801 -64.01 -40.80 82.73
CA LYS A 801 -64.32 -40.70 84.16
C LYS A 801 -65.41 -39.69 84.41
N ILE A 802 -65.43 -38.56 83.72
CA ILE A 802 -66.53 -37.57 83.70
C ILE A 802 -67.79 -38.25 83.16
N THR A 803 -67.76 -38.85 81.97
CA THR A 803 -68.97 -39.51 81.43
C THR A 803 -69.42 -40.76 82.22
N ARG A 804 -68.53 -41.40 82.99
CA ARG A 804 -68.89 -42.42 84.00
C ARG A 804 -69.43 -41.79 85.29
N ALA A 805 -68.87 -40.68 85.74
CA ALA A 805 -69.32 -39.92 86.90
C ALA A 805 -70.67 -39.25 86.66
N ASP A 806 -70.93 -38.70 85.47
CA ASP A 806 -72.23 -38.20 85.03
C ASP A 806 -73.28 -39.31 85.04
N LYS A 807 -72.94 -40.49 84.51
CA LYS A 807 -73.83 -41.67 84.57
C LYS A 807 -74.08 -42.11 86.01
N ASN A 808 -73.06 -42.12 86.87
CA ASN A 808 -73.18 -42.50 88.27
C ASN A 808 -73.87 -41.42 89.13
N LEU A 809 -73.71 -40.14 88.83
CA LEU A 809 -74.39 -38.99 89.44
C LEU A 809 -75.86 -38.98 89.02
N GLN A 810 -76.16 -39.23 87.74
CA GLN A 810 -77.54 -39.47 87.31
C GLN A 810 -78.14 -40.70 87.98
N ASN A 811 -77.39 -41.79 88.13
CA ASN A 811 -77.87 -42.99 88.81
C ASN A 811 -78.03 -42.77 90.33
N ALA A 812 -77.17 -41.96 90.95
CA ALA A 812 -77.29 -41.56 92.35
C ALA A 812 -78.46 -40.60 92.58
N LYS A 813 -78.62 -39.54 91.76
CA LYS A 813 -79.79 -38.66 91.77
C LYS A 813 -81.08 -39.46 91.52
N LYS A 814 -81.08 -40.47 90.63
CA LYS A 814 -82.19 -41.45 90.45
C LYS A 814 -82.40 -42.37 91.67
N SER A 815 -81.35 -42.84 92.33
CA SER A 815 -81.45 -43.72 93.51
C SER A 815 -81.88 -42.97 94.78
N VAL A 816 -81.46 -41.72 94.96
CA VAL A 816 -81.98 -40.82 96.00
C VAL A 816 -83.46 -40.53 95.75
N HIS A 817 -83.86 -40.32 94.48
CA HIS A 817 -85.28 -40.19 94.12
C HIS A 817 -86.07 -41.46 94.46
N ARG A 818 -85.55 -42.66 94.14
CA ARG A 818 -86.17 -43.95 94.52
C ARG A 818 -86.19 -44.20 96.02
N LEU A 819 -85.19 -43.75 96.78
CA LEU A 819 -85.19 -43.82 98.24
C LEU A 819 -86.26 -42.88 98.82
N TYR A 820 -86.43 -41.69 98.27
CA TYR A 820 -87.55 -40.81 98.60
C TYR A 820 -88.92 -41.45 98.26
N GLU A 821 -89.06 -42.09 97.09
CA GLU A 821 -90.27 -42.85 96.69
C GLU A 821 -90.55 -44.05 97.62
N THR A 822 -89.51 -44.71 98.15
CA THR A 822 -89.64 -45.95 98.95
C THR A 822 -89.79 -45.68 100.45
N THR A 823 -89.16 -44.62 100.97
CA THR A 823 -89.13 -44.28 102.41
C THR A 823 -90.09 -43.16 102.78
N GLY A 824 -90.49 -42.31 101.83
CA GLY A 824 -91.47 -41.22 102.02
C GLY A 824 -90.98 -40.05 102.89
N ASP A 825 -89.73 -40.05 103.33
CA ASP A 825 -89.20 -39.08 104.29
C ASP A 825 -88.78 -37.77 103.60
N LYS A 826 -89.45 -36.67 103.98
CA LYS A 826 -89.29 -35.35 103.33
C LYS A 826 -87.95 -34.68 103.60
N THR A 827 -87.24 -35.12 104.63
CA THR A 827 -85.89 -34.63 104.98
C THR A 827 -84.90 -34.82 103.82
N VAL A 828 -84.97 -35.96 103.12
CA VAL A 828 -84.11 -36.30 101.98
C VAL A 828 -84.29 -35.31 100.81
N LEU A 829 -85.54 -34.89 100.55
CA LEU A 829 -85.85 -33.95 99.47
C LEU A 829 -85.32 -32.54 99.75
N ILE A 830 -85.37 -32.11 101.01
CA ILE A 830 -84.81 -30.81 101.45
C ILE A 830 -83.29 -30.82 101.31
N GLN A 831 -82.62 -31.88 101.78
CA GLN A 831 -81.17 -32.04 101.63
C GLN A 831 -80.73 -32.06 100.16
N GLN A 832 -81.48 -32.72 99.27
CA GLN A 832 -81.19 -32.68 97.83
C GLN A 832 -81.30 -31.27 97.25
N LYS A 833 -82.28 -30.46 97.69
CA LYS A 833 -82.42 -29.06 97.23
C LYS A 833 -81.38 -28.13 97.85
N GLU A 834 -80.94 -28.39 99.07
CA GLU A 834 -79.84 -27.65 99.70
C GLU A 834 -78.50 -27.94 98.99
N ILE A 835 -78.27 -29.19 98.56
CA ILE A 835 -77.10 -29.57 97.74
C ILE A 835 -77.13 -28.85 96.39
N GLU A 836 -78.26 -28.81 95.67
CA GLU A 836 -78.35 -28.07 94.40
C GLU A 836 -78.13 -26.56 94.57
N LEU A 837 -78.57 -25.97 95.70
CA LEU A 837 -78.31 -24.57 96.00
C LEU A 837 -76.82 -24.31 96.33
N ARG A 838 -76.15 -25.27 96.98
CA ARG A 838 -74.70 -25.23 97.22
C ARG A 838 -73.89 -25.44 95.92
N GLU A 839 -74.27 -26.40 95.07
CA GLU A 839 -73.71 -26.60 93.71
C GLU A 839 -73.76 -25.27 92.91
N LEU A 840 -74.87 -24.52 92.99
CA LEU A 840 -75.01 -23.22 92.32
C LEU A 840 -74.20 -22.09 92.97
N GLN A 841 -74.08 -22.04 94.30
CA GLN A 841 -73.22 -21.06 94.97
C GLN A 841 -71.74 -21.29 94.65
N GLU A 842 -71.31 -22.57 94.59
CA GLU A 842 -69.93 -22.96 94.28
C GLU A 842 -69.60 -22.72 92.79
N GLN A 843 -70.51 -22.98 91.86
CA GLN A 843 -70.33 -22.58 90.46
C GLN A 843 -70.18 -21.06 90.30
N ASN A 844 -70.93 -20.26 91.07
CA ASN A 844 -70.86 -18.81 91.01
C ASN A 844 -69.57 -18.26 91.66
N SER A 845 -69.05 -18.90 92.72
CA SER A 845 -67.74 -18.53 93.30
C SER A 845 -66.57 -18.94 92.41
N ILE A 846 -66.64 -20.10 91.74
CA ILE A 846 -65.64 -20.52 90.73
C ILE A 846 -65.64 -19.53 89.56
N ALA A 847 -66.80 -19.14 89.02
CA ALA A 847 -66.86 -18.15 87.93
C ALA A 847 -66.26 -16.79 88.34
N LEU A 848 -66.45 -16.35 89.59
CA LEU A 848 -65.82 -15.13 90.10
C LEU A 848 -64.30 -15.29 90.34
N GLN A 849 -63.85 -16.49 90.71
CA GLN A 849 -62.43 -16.83 90.85
C GLN A 849 -61.72 -16.89 89.48
N ASP A 850 -62.33 -17.50 88.47
CA ASP A 850 -61.83 -17.57 87.10
C ASP A 850 -61.69 -16.16 86.49
N ILE A 851 -62.66 -15.27 86.72
CA ILE A 851 -62.58 -13.86 86.32
C ILE A 851 -61.45 -13.14 87.08
N ALA A 852 -61.26 -13.43 88.37
CA ALA A 852 -60.17 -12.86 89.16
C ALA A 852 -58.79 -13.32 88.64
N GLU A 853 -58.59 -14.61 88.36
CA GLU A 853 -57.35 -15.11 87.74
C GLU A 853 -57.14 -14.56 86.33
N PHE A 854 -58.19 -14.43 85.52
CA PHE A 854 -58.11 -13.79 84.20
C PHE A 854 -57.63 -12.33 84.31
N THR A 855 -58.10 -11.57 85.32
CA THR A 855 -57.58 -10.21 85.55
C THR A 855 -56.13 -10.16 86.03
N VAL A 856 -55.65 -11.19 86.75
CA VAL A 856 -54.23 -11.31 87.16
C VAL A 856 -53.33 -11.68 85.97
N GLN A 857 -53.81 -12.52 85.04
CA GLN A 857 -53.07 -12.91 83.84
C GLN A 857 -53.10 -11.83 82.73
N HIS A 858 -54.15 -10.99 82.69
CA HIS A 858 -54.34 -9.93 81.68
C HIS A 858 -54.61 -8.56 82.31
N VAL A 859 -53.58 -7.99 82.96
CA VAL A 859 -53.55 -6.68 83.64
C VAL A 859 -54.12 -5.53 82.79
N GLU A 860 -53.95 -5.58 81.46
CA GLU A 860 -54.49 -4.57 80.54
C GLU A 860 -56.03 -4.48 80.58
N VAL A 861 -56.71 -5.60 80.81
CA VAL A 861 -58.18 -5.73 80.83
C VAL A 861 -58.76 -5.55 82.24
N GLU A 862 -57.93 -5.74 83.28
CA GLU A 862 -58.29 -5.57 84.71
C GLU A 862 -59.05 -4.26 84.97
N SER A 863 -58.55 -3.14 84.44
CA SER A 863 -59.12 -1.81 84.65
C SER A 863 -60.53 -1.62 84.05
N TYR A 864 -60.89 -2.40 83.03
CA TYR A 864 -62.21 -2.40 82.41
C TYR A 864 -63.17 -3.35 83.13
N ILE A 865 -62.71 -4.56 83.47
CA ILE A 865 -63.48 -5.57 84.22
C ILE A 865 -63.85 -5.06 85.60
N LYS A 866 -62.91 -4.45 86.34
CA LYS A 866 -63.18 -3.87 87.67
C LYS A 866 -64.19 -2.71 87.59
N LYS A 867 -64.17 -1.89 86.53
CA LYS A 867 -65.19 -0.84 86.32
C LYS A 867 -66.60 -1.42 86.12
N LEU A 868 -66.75 -2.49 85.33
CA LEU A 868 -68.04 -3.12 85.08
C LEU A 868 -68.61 -3.80 86.34
N LEU A 869 -67.77 -4.43 87.16
CA LEU A 869 -68.20 -5.12 88.37
C LEU A 869 -68.52 -4.15 89.53
N ILE A 870 -67.77 -3.06 89.67
CA ILE A 870 -68.12 -1.95 90.59
C ILE A 870 -69.47 -1.33 90.20
N ALA A 871 -69.76 -1.19 88.90
CA ALA A 871 -71.05 -0.65 88.42
C ALA A 871 -72.27 -1.55 88.71
N GLN A 872 -72.07 -2.80 89.19
CA GLN A 872 -73.12 -3.75 89.55
C GLN A 872 -73.08 -4.15 91.04
N ASN A 873 -72.23 -3.52 91.86
CA ASN A 873 -72.01 -3.87 93.28
C ASN A 873 -71.65 -5.35 93.51
N ILE A 874 -70.81 -5.93 92.65
CA ILE A 874 -70.25 -7.28 92.84
C ILE A 874 -68.75 -7.17 93.09
N GLU A 875 -68.31 -7.50 94.30
CA GLU A 875 -66.89 -7.56 94.65
C GLU A 875 -66.27 -8.87 94.18
N LEU A 876 -65.07 -8.82 93.59
CA LEU A 876 -64.32 -10.04 93.27
C LEU A 876 -63.71 -10.64 94.54
N PRO A 877 -63.67 -11.98 94.68
CA PRO A 877 -62.87 -12.62 95.72
C PRO A 877 -61.39 -12.21 95.56
N SER A 878 -60.76 -11.88 96.68
CA SER A 878 -59.36 -11.40 96.67
C SER A 878 -58.40 -12.56 96.42
N THR A 879 -57.96 -12.70 95.16
CA THR A 879 -56.98 -13.70 94.72
C THR A 879 -55.67 -13.56 95.50
N THR A 880 -55.48 -14.47 96.46
CA THR A 880 -54.28 -14.48 97.31
C THR A 880 -53.10 -14.98 96.50
N LEU A 881 -52.12 -14.12 96.24
CA LEU A 881 -50.89 -14.43 95.50
C LEU A 881 -50.01 -15.42 96.27
N LEU A 882 -50.32 -16.71 96.16
CA LEU A 882 -49.55 -17.83 96.70
C LEU A 882 -48.27 -18.10 95.86
N SER A 883 -47.42 -17.07 95.80
CA SER A 883 -46.04 -17.20 95.36
C SER A 883 -45.22 -17.92 96.45
N GLN A 884 -45.31 -19.25 96.46
CA GLN A 884 -44.42 -20.10 97.27
C GLN A 884 -43.74 -21.16 96.42
N SER A 885 -42.52 -20.83 95.99
CA SER A 885 -41.48 -21.83 95.73
C SER A 885 -40.57 -21.94 96.97
N PRO A 886 -40.53 -23.10 97.63
CA PRO A 886 -39.32 -23.59 98.29
C PRO A 886 -38.39 -24.17 97.21
N GLY A 887 -37.07 -24.02 97.26
CA GLY A 887 -36.25 -24.01 98.48
C GLY A 887 -35.81 -25.45 98.75
N SER A 888 -34.88 -26.04 97.99
CA SER A 888 -33.46 -25.67 97.78
C SER A 888 -32.59 -25.89 99.03
N ASN A 889 -31.48 -26.61 98.84
CA ASN A 889 -30.46 -26.99 99.84
C ASN A 889 -30.90 -28.10 100.84
N ARG A 890 -30.00 -28.85 101.50
CA ARG A 890 -28.56 -28.61 101.70
C ARG A 890 -27.73 -29.88 101.96
N SER A 891 -26.53 -29.94 101.39
CA SER A 891 -25.31 -30.51 102.00
C SER A 891 -24.10 -29.89 101.29
N TYR A 892 -23.39 -28.92 101.89
CA TYR A 892 -22.29 -29.06 102.87
C TYR A 892 -21.00 -29.60 102.25
N SER A 893 -19.82 -28.97 102.39
CA SER A 893 -19.41 -27.72 103.08
C SER A 893 -18.05 -27.22 102.48
N ASN A 894 -17.31 -26.18 102.91
CA ASN A 894 -17.32 -25.30 104.10
C ASN A 894 -16.53 -23.98 103.84
N THR A 895 -16.51 -23.02 104.80
CA THR A 895 -15.54 -21.89 104.98
C THR A 895 -15.45 -20.80 103.86
N ASN A 896 -15.10 -19.51 104.05
CA ASN A 896 -14.90 -18.53 105.15
C ASN A 896 -14.70 -17.11 104.52
N SER A 897 -14.65 -15.93 105.19
CA SER A 897 -15.32 -15.36 106.39
C SER A 897 -14.92 -13.85 106.56
N SER A 898 -15.57 -13.12 107.50
CA SER A 898 -15.14 -11.83 108.12
C SER A 898 -15.11 -10.49 107.31
N GLU A 899 -16.15 -9.67 107.54
CA GLU A 899 -16.17 -8.30 108.13
C GLU A 899 -15.21 -7.10 107.80
N CYS A 900 -15.83 -5.91 107.90
CA CYS A 900 -15.34 -4.62 108.48
C CYS A 900 -14.65 -3.50 107.65
N LEU A 901 -15.38 -2.37 107.57
CA LEU A 901 -14.99 -0.94 107.60
C LEU A 901 -13.80 -0.37 106.77
N ALA A 902 -14.17 0.28 105.67
CA ALA A 902 -13.94 1.72 105.37
C ALA A 902 -12.54 2.37 105.47
N LYS A 903 -12.01 2.81 104.31
CA LYS A 903 -12.06 4.25 103.94
C LYS A 903 -11.78 4.55 102.45
N SER A 904 -12.06 5.80 102.09
CA SER A 904 -11.89 6.51 100.80
C SER A 904 -10.48 6.41 100.19
N THR A 905 -10.23 6.67 98.90
CA THR A 905 -10.80 7.82 98.15
C THR A 905 -10.85 7.66 96.61
N ASN A 906 -11.93 8.23 96.05
CA ASN A 906 -12.29 8.61 94.67
C ASN A 906 -11.10 8.99 93.75
N ARG A 907 -11.18 8.92 92.41
CA ARG A 907 -12.21 9.46 91.47
C ARG A 907 -12.40 8.55 90.24
N GLU A 908 -13.64 8.30 89.78
CA GLU A 908 -14.47 9.07 88.81
C GLU A 908 -13.86 9.20 87.38
N SER A 909 -14.63 9.19 86.29
CA SER A 909 -15.93 8.54 85.98
C SER A 909 -16.31 8.77 84.50
N TYR A 910 -17.09 7.86 83.90
CA TYR A 910 -17.82 8.02 82.61
C TYR A 910 -16.96 8.33 81.35
N GLY A 911 -17.47 8.20 80.11
CA GLY A 911 -18.65 7.45 79.67
C GLY A 911 -19.45 8.05 78.50
N SER A 912 -19.62 7.24 77.43
CA SER A 912 -20.77 7.23 76.51
C SER A 912 -20.91 8.28 75.37
N SER A 913 -21.75 7.85 74.42
CA SER A 913 -22.55 8.60 73.42
C SER A 913 -21.95 9.10 72.09
N LYS A 914 -22.28 8.34 71.04
CA LYS A 914 -22.92 8.77 69.77
C LYS A 914 -23.17 10.29 69.58
N GLY A 915 -22.85 10.83 68.40
CA GLY A 915 -23.38 12.14 67.96
C GLY A 915 -22.84 12.66 66.62
N SER A 916 -23.66 12.52 65.56
CA SER A 916 -23.39 12.89 64.16
C SER A 916 -23.42 14.42 63.87
N ILE A 917 -22.86 14.83 62.71
CA ILE A 917 -23.18 16.05 61.89
C ILE A 917 -22.65 17.45 62.35
N GLY A 918 -22.22 18.27 61.35
CA GLY A 918 -22.01 19.74 61.42
C GLY A 918 -20.58 20.19 61.80
N HIS A 919 -19.69 20.79 61.00
CA HIS A 919 -19.70 21.61 59.76
C HIS A 919 -19.72 23.15 59.97
N VAL A 920 -18.57 23.81 59.66
CA VAL A 920 -18.40 25.24 59.22
C VAL A 920 -18.63 26.32 60.32
N VAL A 921 -17.87 27.44 60.47
CA VAL A 921 -17.25 28.43 59.54
C VAL A 921 -15.81 28.90 59.95
N ASN A 922 -15.04 29.33 58.94
CA ASN A 922 -13.76 30.08 58.82
C ASN A 922 -13.18 30.91 60.01
N ILE A 923 -11.85 31.12 59.94
CA ILE A 923 -11.22 32.44 59.65
C ILE A 923 -10.08 32.25 58.61
N GLU A 924 -9.86 33.24 57.75
CA GLU A 924 -8.86 33.35 56.65
C GLU A 924 -7.48 33.92 57.14
N PRO A 925 -6.41 34.14 56.31
CA PRO A 925 -6.33 34.16 54.83
C PRO A 925 -5.11 33.47 54.15
N GLU A 926 -5.03 33.67 52.83
CA GLU A 926 -3.92 33.51 51.86
C GLU A 926 -3.33 32.09 51.60
N PHE A 927 -3.80 31.25 50.64
CA PHE A 927 -4.05 31.33 49.17
C PHE A 927 -2.80 31.08 48.27
N GLU A 928 -2.84 30.45 47.09
CA GLU A 928 -3.76 29.51 46.37
C GLU A 928 -3.02 28.96 45.10
N ILE A 929 -3.42 27.93 44.31
CA ILE A 929 -4.49 26.91 44.39
C ILE A 929 -4.04 25.56 43.73
N PHE A 930 -4.72 25.08 42.69
CA PHE A 930 -4.72 23.75 42.04
C PHE A 930 -4.92 23.86 40.49
N PRO A 931 -5.08 22.77 39.70
CA PRO A 931 -4.91 22.77 38.23
C PRO A 931 -6.21 22.44 37.46
N ILE A 932 -6.15 21.56 36.45
CA ILE A 932 -7.24 20.94 35.65
C ILE A 932 -7.63 21.71 34.37
N GLN A 933 -8.20 20.95 33.42
CA GLN A 933 -8.45 21.30 32.03
C GLN A 933 -9.76 22.09 31.80
N ASN A 934 -9.76 22.78 30.64
CA ASN A 934 -10.87 22.84 29.66
C ASN A 934 -12.00 23.91 29.73
N ILE A 935 -12.35 24.34 28.50
CA ILE A 935 -13.67 24.80 28.01
C ILE A 935 -14.02 26.31 28.13
N SER A 936 -13.46 27.05 27.16
CA SER A 936 -14.22 27.73 26.07
C SER A 936 -14.74 29.18 26.18
N ARG A 937 -14.74 29.81 25.00
CA ARG A 937 -15.38 31.09 24.57
C ARG A 937 -14.65 32.37 25.02
N SER A 938 -14.45 33.37 24.15
CA SER A 938 -14.82 33.52 22.72
C SER A 938 -13.99 34.60 22.00
N ASN A 939 -14.22 34.75 20.68
CA ASN A 939 -13.89 35.92 19.83
C ASN A 939 -12.41 36.04 19.36
N ILE A 940 -12.09 36.41 18.11
CA ILE A 940 -12.98 36.70 16.96
C ILE A 940 -12.31 36.56 15.55
N LYS A 941 -13.14 36.26 14.55
CA LYS A 941 -13.00 36.46 13.07
C LYS A 941 -12.05 35.61 12.19
N GLN A 942 -12.72 35.09 11.15
CA GLN A 942 -12.30 34.91 9.74
C GLN A 942 -11.42 33.69 9.39
N LYS A 943 -11.90 32.64 8.67
CA LYS A 943 -12.65 32.50 7.38
C LYS A 943 -11.66 32.19 6.23
N GLN A 944 -11.93 31.29 5.26
CA GLN A 944 -13.16 30.53 4.91
C GLN A 944 -12.87 29.26 4.08
N LEU A 945 -13.79 28.27 4.14
CA LEU A 945 -14.14 27.24 3.11
C LEU A 945 -13.02 26.29 2.61
N SER A 946 -13.05 24.97 2.87
CA SER A 946 -13.92 23.87 2.36
C SER A 946 -13.43 23.24 1.03
N THR A 947 -13.77 22.01 0.62
CA THR A 947 -14.98 21.20 0.93
C THR A 947 -14.76 19.69 0.60
N LYS A 948 -15.30 18.76 1.42
CA LYS A 948 -15.64 17.34 1.06
C LYS A 948 -14.42 16.46 0.64
N ALA A 949 -14.48 15.13 0.49
CA ALA A 949 -15.26 14.00 1.04
C ALA A 949 -14.62 12.68 0.52
N SER A 950 -14.73 11.49 1.12
CA SER A 950 -15.08 11.01 2.47
C SER A 950 -14.76 9.48 2.52
N VAL A 951 -15.28 8.74 3.53
CA VAL A 951 -15.31 7.27 3.66
C VAL A 951 -14.01 6.59 4.13
N GLN A 952 -14.14 5.75 5.16
CA GLN A 952 -13.12 4.83 5.69
C GLN A 952 -13.26 3.45 5.03
N ALA A 953 -12.16 2.72 4.79
CA ALA A 953 -12.19 1.25 4.77
C ALA A 953 -10.81 0.60 5.06
N GLN A 954 -10.78 -0.05 6.21
CA GLN A 954 -9.86 -1.06 6.73
C GLN A 954 -9.12 -1.99 5.73
N SER A 955 -7.80 -2.06 5.94
CA SER A 955 -6.99 -3.28 6.22
C SER A 955 -6.98 -4.52 5.29
N MET A 956 -5.76 -5.06 5.14
CA MET A 956 -5.44 -6.49 4.92
C MET A 956 -5.86 -7.08 3.55
N LYS A 957 -5.18 -8.10 3.01
CA LYS A 957 -4.19 -9.05 3.59
C LYS A 957 -3.21 -9.55 2.51
N LYS A 958 -2.42 -10.57 2.88
CA LYS A 958 -1.81 -11.59 2.01
C LYS A 958 -2.82 -12.12 0.93
N THR A 959 -2.43 -12.81 -0.14
CA THR A 959 -1.35 -13.81 -0.23
C THR A 959 -0.93 -14.09 -1.68
N LEU A 960 0.35 -14.44 -1.85
CA LEU A 960 0.79 -15.62 -2.61
C LEU A 960 1.65 -16.46 -1.68
#